data_AF-A0A852MCB1-F1
#
_entry.id   AF-A0A852MCB1-F1
#
_cell.length_a   1.000
_cell.length_b   1.000
_cell.length_c   1.000
_cell.angle_alpha   90.00
_cell.angle_beta   90.00
_cell.angle_gamma   90.00
#
_symmetry.space_group_name_H-M   'P 1'
#
loop_
_entity.id
_entity.type
_entity.pdbx_description
1 polymer ?
#
loop_
_entity_poly.entity_id
_entity_poly.type
_entity_poly.pdbx_seq_one_letter_code
_entity_poly.pdbx_strand_id
1 'polypeptide(L)'
;QLKSTPDLLRDQQEVAQPGSSEHPKELIYSILKEGSSESEIVLKRKTARLLEKMQELAVPKDACLQPQHRELAQKVEELQEKLDEETKLRQKLELPREPARSSSARALESRLREAEGESQRLRAALEKKTQELQRTAKEQVESRLGDCEERLLATHQELDRLREGSGAAPDAEALYKELLETREELEDALSSRQRQEEQLRLRERELTALKGALKEEVASHDKELDRVRQQCQSDMDELRRSMEGITQDQANLESERQKINAVVRNLQRELEESAEETGHWRDMFQKNKDELRTTKQELLQVKLEREEFEEELRELRERFAAAREEVDQARSNTVDPGELEALRKELREAQEAQRDLAGEKQRQEELLRQRERELALLKGTMREEASSRDGELERCRQDLQRLQEERDEATKAKASLESAWEASEQARKVMESNLREVQEQNDDLRRKVLGMETHLKEYERLGENWEGSQARLKEKVTRLEAERRQMEESLGEATEREQELLMAKRALETHLEETQRSLVRLTQEHEELSVSYQDEQRQKEQLKRAKSELEEQKRLLDRTTEKLNKELEQMTAESHSSLAGLKSQLEEFKEKSRKEITDSQKQAKERGAEVEKMQFSVGRLQDEVARLKQALQDSQAERESALLDKEVLLQRLHNLEQEVESKRRSQDERLRHAKTLEEKSKRLEVELDEERSTVELLTERVSRSRDQIEQLRAELLQERSSRQDLECDKVSLERQNKELKSRLASSEGLQKPSSNVSQLEARLEELQDKLQAEEREKSVLLSSTRKLERKVKELTIQIDDERQHVSDQKDQLSLKVKALKRQVDEAEEEIERLEGARKKAQRELEEQHELNEQLQNRIKTLEKEAWRKAARSAADSSLQDEQLSSDEDFDSAYGPSSIASLLNEANLQTSSC
;
A
#
# COMPACT_ATOMS: atom_id res chain seq x y z
N GLN A 1 26.42 -84.20 48.84
CA GLN A 1 27.62 -83.58 49.46
C GLN A 1 27.58 -82.07 49.20
N LEU A 2 28.05 -81.26 50.15
CA LEU A 2 28.60 -79.89 49.99
C LEU A 2 28.10 -79.01 48.81
N LYS A 3 27.25 -78.02 49.12
CA LYS A 3 27.69 -76.63 49.38
C LYS A 3 26.54 -75.77 49.94
N SER A 4 26.86 -74.58 50.45
CA SER A 4 26.02 -73.77 51.33
C SER A 4 26.00 -72.28 50.95
N THR A 5 25.07 -71.54 51.56
CA THR A 5 25.11 -70.07 51.85
C THR A 5 25.07 -69.08 50.66
N PRO A 6 24.64 -67.81 50.87
CA PRO A 6 24.03 -67.20 52.06
C PRO A 6 22.71 -66.42 51.79
N ASP A 7 22.19 -65.82 52.86
CA ASP A 7 21.02 -64.94 52.96
C ASP A 7 21.06 -63.66 52.11
N LEU A 8 19.87 -63.05 51.94
CA LEU A 8 19.72 -61.59 52.04
C LEU A 8 18.33 -61.16 52.56
N LEU A 9 17.83 -61.80 53.62
CA LEU A 9 16.70 -61.29 54.41
C LEU A 9 17.16 -60.24 55.43
N ARG A 10 17.60 -59.09 54.92
CA ARG A 10 17.79 -57.87 55.70
C ARG A 10 17.70 -56.64 54.80
N ASP A 11 16.54 -56.00 54.84
CA ASP A 11 16.35 -54.54 54.85
C ASP A 11 14.85 -54.22 54.84
N GLN A 12 14.13 -54.71 55.85
CA GLN A 12 12.88 -54.06 56.28
C GLN A 12 13.27 -52.83 57.11
N GLN A 13 13.57 -51.72 56.45
CA GLN A 13 13.52 -50.41 57.11
C GLN A 13 12.07 -49.94 57.19
N GLU A 14 11.75 -49.23 58.26
CA GLU A 14 10.39 -48.88 58.65
C GLU A 14 9.77 -47.91 57.63
N VAL A 15 8.58 -48.23 57.13
CA VAL A 15 7.85 -47.34 56.21
C VAL A 15 7.49 -46.05 56.96
N ALA A 16 8.16 -44.95 56.62
CA ALA A 16 7.95 -43.66 57.25
C ALA A 16 6.50 -43.18 57.05
N GLN A 17 5.91 -42.64 58.11
CA GLN A 17 4.51 -42.19 58.07
C GLN A 17 4.29 -41.04 57.05
N PRO A 18 3.13 -41.00 56.38
CA PRO A 18 2.84 -39.99 55.37
C PRO A 18 2.80 -38.59 55.99
N GLY A 19 3.80 -37.76 55.66
CA GLY A 19 4.01 -36.43 56.24
C GLY A 19 5.49 -36.02 56.35
N SER A 20 6.43 -36.98 56.27
CA SER A 20 7.88 -36.71 56.20
C SER A 20 8.31 -36.10 54.85
N SER A 21 9.29 -35.18 54.88
CA SER A 21 9.90 -34.58 53.68
C SER A 21 10.71 -35.57 52.81
N GLU A 22 11.06 -36.74 53.33
CA GLU A 22 11.79 -37.77 52.58
C GLU A 22 10.86 -38.63 51.71
N HIS A 23 9.58 -38.79 52.10
CA HIS A 23 8.62 -39.63 51.40
C HIS A 23 8.49 -39.35 49.88
N PRO A 24 8.39 -38.09 49.39
CA PRO A 24 8.39 -37.83 47.95
C PRO A 24 9.72 -38.14 47.26
N LYS A 25 10.87 -38.10 47.96
CA LYS A 25 12.16 -38.53 47.39
C LYS A 25 12.16 -40.05 47.20
N GLU A 26 11.72 -40.80 48.20
CA GLU A 26 11.69 -42.27 48.17
C GLU A 26 10.73 -42.79 47.09
N LEU A 27 9.58 -42.13 46.91
CA LEU A 27 8.62 -42.45 45.86
C LEU A 27 9.21 -42.18 44.46
N ILE A 28 9.78 -40.99 44.22
CA ILE A 28 10.41 -40.65 42.93
C ILE A 28 11.61 -41.57 42.64
N TYR A 29 12.41 -41.90 43.66
CA TYR A 29 13.53 -42.83 43.53
C TYR A 29 13.08 -44.24 43.14
N SER A 30 12.00 -44.73 43.75
CA SER A 30 11.44 -46.05 43.46
C SER A 30 10.90 -46.13 42.03
N ILE A 31 10.10 -45.14 41.61
CA ILE A 31 9.57 -45.04 40.24
C ILE A 31 10.71 -44.99 39.19
N LEU A 32 11.76 -44.20 39.45
CA LEU A 32 12.93 -44.14 38.54
C LEU A 32 13.74 -45.44 38.52
N LYS A 33 13.75 -46.21 39.62
CA LYS A 33 14.46 -47.50 39.74
C LYS A 33 13.71 -48.64 39.07
N GLU A 34 12.38 -48.62 39.05
CA GLU A 34 11.55 -49.62 38.35
C GLU A 34 11.61 -49.49 36.82
N GLY A 35 11.90 -48.28 36.31
CA GLY A 35 11.97 -47.98 34.87
C GLY A 35 13.37 -47.86 34.26
N SER A 36 14.46 -48.11 35.00
CA SER A 36 15.84 -47.80 34.53
C SER A 36 16.90 -48.78 35.03
N SER A 37 17.85 -49.14 34.16
CA SER A 37 19.06 -49.92 34.48
C SER A 37 20.27 -49.06 34.84
N GLU A 38 20.08 -47.77 35.10
CA GLU A 38 21.14 -46.85 35.52
C GLU A 38 21.63 -47.13 36.95
N SER A 39 22.86 -46.69 37.27
CA SER A 39 23.43 -46.91 38.60
C SER A 39 22.73 -46.07 39.68
N GLU A 40 22.64 -46.64 40.89
CA GLU A 40 22.00 -46.04 42.07
C GLU A 40 22.46 -44.60 42.38
N ILE A 41 23.73 -44.27 42.12
CA ILE A 41 24.27 -42.92 42.31
C ILE A 41 23.68 -41.92 41.30
N VAL A 42 23.42 -42.34 40.06
CA VAL A 42 22.76 -41.52 39.03
C VAL A 42 21.28 -41.37 39.35
N LEU A 43 20.60 -42.44 39.73
CA LEU A 43 19.19 -42.42 40.13
C LEU A 43 18.94 -41.49 41.33
N LYS A 44 19.77 -41.53 42.38
CA LYS A 44 19.68 -40.62 43.53
C LYS A 44 19.93 -39.16 43.14
N ARG A 45 20.85 -38.88 42.20
CA ARG A 45 21.07 -37.52 41.66
C ARG A 45 19.90 -37.02 40.80
N LYS A 46 19.29 -37.89 39.97
CA LYS A 46 18.08 -37.54 39.20
C LYS A 46 16.90 -37.26 40.11
N THR A 47 16.70 -38.09 41.14
CA THR A 47 15.69 -37.90 42.19
C THR A 47 15.83 -36.55 42.88
N ALA A 48 17.05 -36.20 43.33
CA ALA A 48 17.31 -34.92 43.97
C ALA A 48 16.97 -33.73 43.06
N ARG A 49 17.44 -33.74 41.79
CA ARG A 49 17.12 -32.69 40.81
C ARG A 49 15.64 -32.59 40.44
N LEU A 50 14.91 -33.70 40.44
CA LEU A 50 13.47 -33.70 40.21
C LEU A 50 12.73 -33.08 41.40
N LEU A 51 13.10 -33.42 42.63
CA LEU A 51 12.53 -32.80 43.83
C LEU A 51 12.82 -31.30 43.90
N GLU A 52 14.05 -30.90 43.56
CA GLU A 52 14.50 -29.50 43.47
C GLU A 52 13.63 -28.72 42.46
N LYS A 53 13.46 -29.23 41.23
CA LYS A 53 12.54 -28.65 40.24
C LYS A 53 11.07 -28.64 40.67
N MET A 54 10.61 -29.64 41.41
CA MET A 54 9.25 -29.66 41.94
C MET A 54 9.05 -28.63 43.06
N GLN A 55 10.09 -28.31 43.82
CA GLN A 55 10.07 -27.24 44.83
C GLN A 55 10.16 -25.85 44.19
N GLU A 56 10.91 -25.66 43.10
CA GLU A 56 10.88 -24.43 42.28
C GLU A 56 9.47 -24.12 41.75
N LEU A 57 8.69 -25.16 41.42
CA LEU A 57 7.29 -25.03 40.98
C LEU A 57 6.28 -24.85 42.13
N ALA A 58 6.70 -24.99 43.39
CA ALA A 58 5.85 -25.00 44.59
C ALA A 58 5.99 -23.73 45.46
N VAL A 59 6.28 -22.58 44.86
CA VAL A 59 6.27 -21.28 45.55
C VAL A 59 4.82 -20.83 45.85
N PRO A 60 4.48 -20.37 47.06
CA PRO A 60 3.11 -20.00 47.43
C PRO A 60 2.50 -18.85 46.59
N LYS A 61 1.31 -19.11 46.02
CA LYS A 61 0.54 -18.16 45.19
C LYS A 61 -0.22 -17.10 46.02
N ASP A 62 0.46 -16.30 46.85
CA ASP A 62 -0.20 -15.21 47.62
C ASP A 62 0.57 -13.88 47.72
N ALA A 63 1.80 -13.79 47.22
CA ALA A 63 2.66 -12.61 47.45
C ALA A 63 2.99 -11.74 46.21
N CYS A 64 2.63 -12.17 44.99
CA CYS A 64 3.17 -11.56 43.75
C CYS A 64 2.14 -10.87 42.82
N LEU A 65 0.84 -11.11 42.98
CA LEU A 65 -0.17 -10.59 42.04
C LEU A 65 -0.69 -9.17 42.37
N GLN A 66 -0.51 -8.65 43.59
CA GLN A 66 -1.02 -7.33 43.95
C GLN A 66 -0.39 -6.13 43.19
N PRO A 67 0.92 -6.11 42.84
CA PRO A 67 1.49 -5.01 42.08
C PRO A 67 0.98 -5.00 40.63
N GLN A 68 1.16 -6.10 39.89
CA GLN A 68 0.80 -6.16 38.47
C GLN A 68 -0.71 -6.06 38.23
N HIS A 69 -1.54 -6.62 39.12
CA HIS A 69 -2.99 -6.51 38.97
C HIS A 69 -3.51 -5.12 39.40
N ARG A 70 -2.77 -4.36 40.23
CA ARG A 70 -3.01 -2.93 40.46
C ARG A 70 -2.49 -2.06 39.33
N GLU A 71 -1.32 -2.35 38.76
CA GLU A 71 -0.84 -1.63 37.58
C GLU A 71 -1.73 -1.87 36.36
N LEU A 72 -2.27 -3.08 36.18
CA LEU A 72 -3.25 -3.36 35.14
C LEU A 72 -4.60 -2.71 35.46
N ALA A 73 -5.06 -2.70 36.72
CA ALA A 73 -6.24 -1.94 37.10
C ALA A 73 -6.06 -0.44 36.85
N GLN A 74 -4.92 0.15 37.26
CA GLN A 74 -4.57 1.55 37.05
C GLN A 74 -4.32 1.88 35.57
N LYS A 75 -3.78 0.96 34.76
CA LYS A 75 -3.67 1.15 33.31
C LYS A 75 -5.03 1.03 32.62
N VAL A 76 -5.92 0.16 33.10
CA VAL A 76 -7.32 0.10 32.63
C VAL A 76 -8.09 1.34 33.08
N GLU A 77 -7.88 1.83 34.30
CA GLU A 77 -8.51 3.03 34.86
C GLU A 77 -7.96 4.31 34.18
N GLU A 78 -6.65 4.40 33.91
CA GLU A 78 -6.05 5.45 33.07
C GLU A 78 -6.52 5.35 31.61
N LEU A 79 -6.68 4.15 31.04
CA LEU A 79 -7.20 3.98 29.67
C LEU A 79 -8.70 4.26 29.60
N GLN A 80 -9.45 4.00 30.68
CA GLN A 80 -10.84 4.36 30.82
C GLN A 80 -10.99 5.86 31.03
N GLU A 81 -10.14 6.51 31.84
CA GLU A 81 -10.08 7.97 31.96
C GLU A 81 -9.66 8.61 30.64
N LYS A 82 -8.67 8.06 29.92
CA LYS A 82 -8.26 8.56 28.60
C LYS A 82 -9.33 8.31 27.54
N LEU A 83 -10.09 7.21 27.60
CA LEU A 83 -11.24 6.97 26.74
C LEU A 83 -12.42 7.88 27.11
N ASP A 84 -12.62 8.15 28.39
CA ASP A 84 -13.62 9.09 28.89
C ASP A 84 -13.22 10.55 28.59
N GLU A 85 -11.94 10.89 28.57
CA GLU A 85 -11.42 12.18 28.11
C GLU A 85 -11.49 12.31 26.59
N GLU A 86 -11.13 11.26 25.84
CA GLU A 86 -11.19 11.27 24.38
C GLU A 86 -12.64 11.24 23.88
N THR A 87 -13.56 10.56 24.58
CA THR A 87 -15.02 10.70 24.35
C THR A 87 -15.58 12.02 24.88
N LYS A 88 -15.07 12.62 25.97
CA LYS A 88 -15.41 14.02 26.35
C LYS A 88 -14.84 15.03 25.34
N LEU A 89 -13.73 14.75 24.67
CA LEU A 89 -13.16 15.58 23.60
C LEU A 89 -13.96 15.41 22.30
N ARG A 90 -14.36 14.18 21.94
CA ARG A 90 -15.35 13.92 20.88
C ARG A 90 -16.66 14.61 21.18
N GLN A 91 -17.22 14.50 22.38
CA GLN A 91 -18.43 15.24 22.78
C GLN A 91 -18.23 16.76 22.82
N LYS A 92 -17.01 17.29 23.04
CA LYS A 92 -16.71 18.73 22.85
C LYS A 92 -16.51 19.13 21.38
N LEU A 93 -16.32 18.17 20.48
CA LEU A 93 -16.30 18.34 19.02
C LEU A 93 -17.68 18.10 18.37
N GLU A 94 -18.53 17.27 19.00
CA GLU A 94 -19.85 16.81 18.52
C GLU A 94 -21.04 17.43 19.26
N LEU A 95 -20.84 18.12 20.39
CA LEU A 95 -21.80 19.13 20.85
C LEU A 95 -22.01 20.13 19.71
N PRO A 96 -23.27 20.54 19.43
CA PRO A 96 -23.59 21.25 18.20
C PRO A 96 -22.87 22.58 18.15
N ARG A 97 -21.81 22.62 17.35
CA ARG A 97 -21.10 23.85 16.98
C ARG A 97 -22.13 24.75 16.32
N GLU A 98 -22.56 25.77 17.07
CA GLU A 98 -23.83 26.47 16.85
C GLU A 98 -24.08 26.85 15.38
N PRO A 99 -25.37 27.00 14.98
CA PRO A 99 -25.72 27.29 13.60
C PRO A 99 -24.95 28.45 13.00
N ALA A 100 -24.40 29.40 13.78
CA ALA A 100 -23.37 30.37 13.39
C ALA A 100 -22.33 29.87 12.36
N ARG A 101 -21.78 28.64 12.46
CA ARG A 101 -20.86 28.13 11.41
C ARG A 101 -21.58 27.54 10.20
N SER A 102 -22.77 26.96 10.33
CA SER A 102 -23.56 26.48 9.19
C SER A 102 -24.36 27.59 8.49
N SER A 103 -24.62 28.71 9.17
CA SER A 103 -25.23 29.94 8.65
C SER A 103 -24.16 30.88 8.14
N SER A 104 -22.95 30.91 8.71
CA SER A 104 -21.78 31.50 8.04
C SER A 104 -21.45 30.72 6.77
N ALA A 105 -21.37 29.39 6.81
CA ALA A 105 -21.18 28.59 5.59
C ALA A 105 -22.32 28.80 4.58
N ARG A 106 -23.59 28.72 4.98
CA ARG A 106 -24.73 28.98 4.06
C ARG A 106 -24.84 30.44 3.61
N ALA A 107 -24.42 31.42 4.39
CA ALA A 107 -24.37 32.83 3.96
C ALA A 107 -23.16 33.10 3.09
N LEU A 108 -22.06 32.36 3.26
CA LEU A 108 -20.93 32.35 2.32
C LEU A 108 -21.30 31.60 1.04
N GLU A 109 -22.08 30.52 1.08
CA GLU A 109 -22.66 29.85 -0.10
C GLU A 109 -23.70 30.73 -0.79
N SER A 110 -24.55 31.46 -0.05
CA SER A 110 -25.50 32.41 -0.62
C SER A 110 -24.76 33.59 -1.24
N ARG A 111 -23.83 34.22 -0.51
CA ARG A 111 -22.97 35.28 -1.03
C ARG A 111 -22.05 34.81 -2.15
N LEU A 112 -21.65 33.53 -2.20
CA LEU A 112 -20.90 32.95 -3.30
C LEU A 112 -21.80 32.76 -4.52
N ARG A 113 -23.03 32.26 -4.37
CA ARG A 113 -24.00 32.16 -5.47
C ARG A 113 -24.50 33.52 -5.95
N GLU A 114 -24.60 34.50 -5.05
CA GLU A 114 -24.90 35.90 -5.35
C GLU A 114 -23.70 36.53 -6.08
N ALA A 115 -22.46 36.35 -5.61
CA ALA A 115 -21.25 36.82 -6.28
C ALA A 115 -20.95 36.06 -7.59
N GLU A 116 -21.34 34.80 -7.73
CA GLU A 116 -21.31 34.02 -8.97
C GLU A 116 -22.36 34.54 -9.94
N GLY A 117 -23.59 34.79 -9.47
CA GLY A 117 -24.67 35.40 -10.26
C GLY A 117 -24.35 36.83 -10.67
N GLU A 118 -23.71 37.61 -9.81
CA GLU A 118 -23.19 38.94 -10.10
C GLU A 118 -21.97 38.87 -11.02
N SER A 119 -21.04 37.92 -10.84
CA SER A 119 -19.92 37.71 -11.76
C SER A 119 -20.41 37.24 -13.13
N GLN A 120 -21.48 36.43 -13.21
CA GLN A 120 -22.13 36.04 -14.47
C GLN A 120 -22.85 37.23 -15.11
N ARG A 121 -23.59 38.05 -14.34
CA ARG A 121 -24.21 39.29 -14.83
C ARG A 121 -23.17 40.31 -15.29
N LEU A 122 -22.07 40.46 -14.56
CA LEU A 122 -20.96 41.34 -14.90
C LEU A 122 -20.20 40.81 -16.11
N ARG A 123 -19.94 39.51 -16.24
CA ARG A 123 -19.39 38.90 -17.46
C ARG A 123 -20.31 39.13 -18.65
N ALA A 124 -21.60 38.86 -18.54
CA ALA A 124 -22.57 39.10 -19.61
C ALA A 124 -22.70 40.61 -19.95
N ALA A 125 -22.64 41.50 -18.96
CA ALA A 125 -22.64 42.94 -19.17
C ALA A 125 -21.31 43.45 -19.77
N LEU A 126 -20.19 42.81 -19.45
CA LEU A 126 -18.85 43.15 -19.96
C LEU A 126 -18.64 42.57 -21.36
N GLU A 127 -19.12 41.36 -21.66
CA GLU A 127 -19.27 40.84 -23.02
C GLU A 127 -20.17 41.76 -23.84
N LYS A 128 -21.35 42.13 -23.31
CA LYS A 128 -22.23 43.08 -24.00
C LYS A 128 -21.57 44.44 -24.21
N LYS A 129 -20.81 44.95 -23.22
CA LYS A 129 -20.04 46.20 -23.38
C LYS A 129 -18.86 46.05 -24.32
N THR A 130 -18.25 44.88 -24.41
CA THR A 130 -17.20 44.56 -25.39
C THR A 130 -17.80 44.47 -26.81
N GLN A 131 -18.99 43.88 -26.97
CA GLN A 131 -19.73 43.88 -28.23
C GLN A 131 -20.22 45.28 -28.62
N GLU A 132 -20.72 46.07 -27.65
CA GLU A 132 -21.08 47.48 -27.86
C GLU A 132 -19.85 48.33 -28.23
N LEU A 133 -18.68 48.12 -27.60
CA LEU A 133 -17.42 48.81 -27.92
C LEU A 133 -16.81 48.35 -29.25
N GLN A 134 -16.84 47.05 -29.57
CA GLN A 134 -16.44 46.53 -30.88
C GLN A 134 -17.35 47.08 -31.98
N ARG A 135 -18.65 47.21 -31.69
CA ARG A 135 -19.63 47.80 -32.60
C ARG A 135 -19.40 49.30 -32.78
N THR A 136 -19.23 50.10 -31.73
CA THR A 136 -18.96 51.53 -31.89
C THR A 136 -17.58 51.81 -32.47
N ALA A 137 -16.56 51.01 -32.15
CA ALA A 137 -15.26 51.10 -32.80
C ALA A 137 -15.37 50.74 -34.29
N LYS A 138 -16.16 49.72 -34.66
CA LYS A 138 -16.44 49.39 -36.05
C LYS A 138 -17.20 50.52 -36.76
N GLU A 139 -18.28 51.02 -36.16
CA GLU A 139 -19.09 52.12 -36.71
C GLU A 139 -18.27 53.43 -36.83
N GLN A 140 -17.31 53.68 -35.93
CA GLN A 140 -16.34 54.79 -36.03
C GLN A 140 -15.26 54.54 -37.09
N VAL A 141 -14.82 53.31 -37.33
CA VAL A 141 -13.88 52.99 -38.42
C VAL A 141 -14.59 53.08 -39.77
N GLU A 142 -15.82 52.60 -39.87
CA GLU A 142 -16.67 52.73 -41.07
C GLU A 142 -17.04 54.19 -41.34
N SER A 143 -17.37 55.00 -40.32
CA SER A 143 -17.61 56.44 -40.52
C SER A 143 -16.33 57.17 -40.93
N ARG A 144 -15.18 56.89 -40.31
CA ARG A 144 -13.90 57.53 -40.68
C ARG A 144 -13.38 57.09 -42.04
N LEU A 145 -13.73 55.88 -42.51
CA LEU A 145 -13.54 55.47 -43.90
C LEU A 145 -14.43 56.30 -44.82
N GLY A 146 -15.74 56.40 -44.54
CA GLY A 146 -16.66 57.26 -45.29
C GLY A 146 -16.20 58.73 -45.35
N ASP A 147 -15.83 59.33 -44.22
CA ASP A 147 -15.29 60.70 -44.15
C ASP A 147 -14.03 60.86 -45.01
N CYS A 148 -13.20 59.82 -45.13
CA CYS A 148 -11.99 59.82 -45.95
C CYS A 148 -12.28 59.58 -47.44
N GLU A 149 -13.25 58.73 -47.77
CA GLU A 149 -13.74 58.49 -49.13
C GLU A 149 -14.43 59.73 -49.69
N GLU A 150 -15.25 60.42 -48.90
CA GLU A 150 -15.85 61.72 -49.27
C GLU A 150 -14.77 62.81 -49.45
N ARG A 151 -13.75 62.86 -48.58
CA ARG A 151 -12.62 63.80 -48.75
C ARG A 151 -11.76 63.47 -49.98
N LEU A 152 -11.54 62.19 -50.29
CA LEU A 152 -10.87 61.78 -51.53
C LEU A 152 -11.70 62.12 -52.77
N LEU A 153 -13.02 61.94 -52.72
CA LEU A 153 -13.93 62.36 -53.80
C LEU A 153 -13.94 63.88 -53.97
N ALA A 154 -13.90 64.65 -52.88
CA ALA A 154 -13.79 66.10 -52.92
C ALA A 154 -12.46 66.57 -53.54
N THR A 155 -11.32 66.02 -53.12
CA THR A 155 -10.02 66.39 -53.70
C THR A 155 -9.87 65.94 -55.15
N HIS A 156 -10.44 64.79 -55.56
CA HIS A 156 -10.51 64.42 -56.98
C HIS A 156 -11.36 65.41 -57.79
N GLN A 157 -12.52 65.83 -57.28
CA GLN A 157 -13.35 66.85 -57.93
C GLN A 157 -12.65 68.23 -58.01
N GLU A 158 -11.81 68.58 -57.04
CA GLU A 158 -10.99 69.80 -57.08
C GLU A 158 -9.81 69.68 -58.07
N LEU A 159 -9.15 68.52 -58.13
CA LEU A 159 -8.12 68.22 -59.12
C LEU A 159 -8.68 68.23 -60.56
N ASP A 160 -9.86 67.66 -60.79
CA ASP A 160 -10.51 67.70 -62.11
C ASP A 160 -10.89 69.14 -62.51
N ARG A 161 -11.39 69.97 -61.58
CA ARG A 161 -11.64 71.41 -61.82
C ARG A 161 -10.35 72.18 -62.16
N LEU A 162 -9.23 71.85 -61.50
CA LEU A 162 -7.92 72.42 -61.82
C LEU A 162 -7.41 71.95 -63.19
N ARG A 163 -7.75 70.72 -63.58
CA ARG A 163 -7.41 70.11 -64.88
C ARG A 163 -8.18 70.71 -66.05
N GLU A 164 -9.43 71.13 -65.83
CA GLU A 164 -10.22 71.90 -66.81
C GLU A 164 -9.76 73.36 -66.95
N GLY A 165 -9.04 73.90 -65.96
CA GLY A 165 -8.69 75.33 -65.88
C GLY A 165 -7.24 75.73 -66.20
N SER A 166 -6.30 74.79 -66.30
CA SER A 166 -4.85 75.11 -66.30
C SER A 166 -4.15 74.93 -67.67
N GLY A 167 -3.89 76.04 -68.35
CA GLY A 167 -2.98 76.09 -69.49
C GLY A 167 -1.53 76.28 -69.06
N ALA A 168 -0.73 75.21 -69.11
CA ALA A 168 0.75 75.19 -69.09
C ALA A 168 1.46 76.25 -68.20
N ALA A 169 1.64 75.94 -66.92
CA ALA A 169 2.54 76.64 -66.00
C ALA A 169 3.54 75.64 -65.37
N PRO A 170 4.82 76.02 -65.12
CA PRO A 170 5.85 75.08 -64.67
C PRO A 170 5.57 74.47 -63.28
N ASP A 171 4.84 75.18 -62.41
CA ASP A 171 4.43 74.67 -61.10
C ASP A 171 3.55 73.42 -61.20
N ALA A 172 2.85 73.23 -62.32
CA ALA A 172 2.05 72.03 -62.57
C ALA A 172 2.91 70.78 -62.80
N GLU A 173 4.12 70.90 -63.38
CA GLU A 173 5.04 69.77 -63.55
C GLU A 173 5.66 69.36 -62.20
N ALA A 174 5.95 70.33 -61.32
CA ALA A 174 6.41 70.06 -59.96
C ALA A 174 5.33 69.32 -59.13
N LEU A 175 4.09 69.83 -59.11
CA LEU A 175 2.97 69.18 -58.42
C LEU A 175 2.64 67.80 -59.01
N TYR A 176 2.78 67.62 -60.33
CA TYR A 176 2.58 66.31 -60.96
C TYR A 176 3.67 65.31 -60.56
N LYS A 177 4.91 65.78 -60.36
CA LYS A 177 6.03 64.96 -59.86
C LYS A 177 5.83 64.58 -58.39
N GLU A 178 5.44 65.52 -57.52
CA GLU A 178 5.12 65.24 -56.12
C GLU A 178 3.93 64.26 -55.97
N LEU A 179 2.93 64.35 -56.85
CA LEU A 179 1.80 63.42 -56.92
C LEU A 179 2.20 62.03 -57.43
N LEU A 180 3.24 61.93 -58.28
CA LEU A 180 3.86 60.66 -58.68
C LEU A 180 4.67 60.04 -57.54
N GLU A 181 5.52 60.82 -56.88
CA GLU A 181 6.37 60.34 -55.77
C GLU A 181 5.53 59.87 -54.58
N THR A 182 4.53 60.65 -54.16
CA THR A 182 3.58 60.23 -53.10
C THR A 182 2.70 59.04 -53.49
N ARG A 183 2.46 58.83 -54.79
CA ARG A 183 1.78 57.62 -55.28
C ARG A 183 2.69 56.40 -55.23
N GLU A 184 3.96 56.52 -55.62
CA GLU A 184 4.94 55.43 -55.52
C GLU A 184 5.14 55.03 -54.05
N GLU A 185 5.28 56.00 -53.13
CA GLU A 185 5.29 55.75 -51.68
C GLU A 185 4.04 55.01 -51.17
N LEU A 186 2.85 55.35 -51.69
CA LEU A 186 1.60 54.68 -51.33
C LEU A 186 1.53 53.24 -51.88
N GLU A 187 1.95 53.02 -53.13
CA GLU A 187 2.01 51.68 -53.73
C GLU A 187 3.03 50.79 -53.01
N ASP A 188 4.16 51.34 -52.54
CA ASP A 188 5.13 50.61 -51.72
C ASP A 188 4.63 50.35 -50.29
N ALA A 189 3.94 51.30 -49.67
CA ALA A 189 3.29 51.10 -48.37
C ALA A 189 2.21 50.01 -48.43
N LEU A 190 1.41 49.99 -49.51
CA LEU A 190 0.43 48.93 -49.78
C LEU A 190 1.11 47.57 -50.02
N SER A 191 2.22 47.53 -50.77
CA SER A 191 2.98 46.28 -50.99
C SER A 191 3.59 45.76 -49.68
N SER A 192 4.09 46.66 -48.82
CA SER A 192 4.60 46.33 -47.48
C SER A 192 3.50 45.76 -46.58
N ARG A 193 2.33 46.41 -46.53
CA ARG A 193 1.15 45.92 -45.82
C ARG A 193 0.70 44.54 -46.31
N GLN A 194 0.67 44.31 -47.63
CA GLN A 194 0.30 43.01 -48.19
C GLN A 194 1.24 41.89 -47.70
N ARG A 195 2.56 42.12 -47.75
CA ARG A 195 3.55 41.17 -47.21
C ARG A 195 3.35 40.89 -45.72
N GLN A 196 2.99 41.91 -44.93
CA GLN A 196 2.66 41.73 -43.50
C GLN A 196 1.37 40.93 -43.28
N GLU A 197 0.30 41.20 -44.04
CA GLU A 197 -0.94 40.40 -43.98
C GLU A 197 -0.71 38.94 -44.39
N GLU A 198 0.15 38.68 -45.38
CA GLU A 198 0.55 37.31 -45.78
C GLU A 198 1.36 36.60 -44.68
N GLN A 199 2.31 37.29 -44.05
CA GLN A 199 3.04 36.74 -42.90
C GLN A 199 2.12 36.43 -41.72
N LEU A 200 1.13 37.29 -41.42
CA LEU A 200 0.12 37.02 -40.39
C LEU A 200 -0.72 35.79 -40.74
N ARG A 201 -1.23 35.68 -41.98
CA ARG A 201 -1.97 34.49 -42.46
C ARG A 201 -1.15 33.20 -42.40
N LEU A 202 0.17 33.28 -42.58
CA LEU A 202 1.08 32.13 -42.37
C LEU A 202 1.20 31.77 -40.89
N ARG A 203 1.44 32.75 -40.00
CA ARG A 203 1.48 32.50 -38.54
C ARG A 203 0.16 31.99 -37.98
N GLU A 204 -0.98 32.43 -38.50
CA GLU A 204 -2.31 31.90 -38.13
C GLU A 204 -2.47 30.42 -38.52
N ARG A 205 -1.94 30.01 -39.69
CA ARG A 205 -1.93 28.60 -40.13
C ARG A 205 -0.99 27.77 -39.27
N GLU A 206 0.21 28.25 -38.98
CA GLU A 206 1.17 27.59 -38.08
C GLU A 206 0.58 27.41 -36.67
N LEU A 207 0.01 28.46 -36.08
CA LEU A 207 -0.66 28.39 -34.78
C LEU A 207 -1.88 27.45 -34.79
N THR A 208 -2.58 27.33 -35.92
CA THR A 208 -3.67 26.37 -36.07
C THR A 208 -3.16 24.93 -36.15
N ALA A 209 -2.07 24.69 -36.88
CA ALA A 209 -1.43 23.37 -36.94
C ALA A 209 -0.86 22.94 -35.58
N LEU A 210 -0.17 23.84 -34.87
CA LEU A 210 0.35 23.59 -33.52
C LEU A 210 -0.77 23.33 -32.50
N LYS A 211 -1.89 24.05 -32.60
CA LYS A 211 -3.11 23.76 -31.80
C LYS A 211 -3.78 22.43 -32.17
N GLY A 212 -3.54 21.91 -33.38
CA GLY A 212 -3.93 20.56 -33.79
C GLY A 212 -3.03 19.51 -33.13
N ALA A 213 -1.72 19.59 -33.37
CA ALA A 213 -0.71 18.68 -32.81
C ALA A 213 -0.81 18.58 -31.28
N LEU A 214 -0.90 19.71 -30.57
CA LEU A 214 -1.03 19.72 -29.11
C LEU A 214 -2.31 19.03 -28.61
N LYS A 215 -3.43 19.10 -29.37
CA LYS A 215 -4.65 18.36 -29.03
C LYS A 215 -4.49 16.86 -29.28
N GLU A 216 -3.75 16.48 -30.32
CA GLU A 216 -3.47 15.07 -30.62
C GLU A 216 -2.52 14.46 -29.58
N GLU A 217 -1.49 15.20 -29.13
CA GLU A 217 -0.61 14.81 -28.02
C GLU A 217 -1.34 14.73 -26.68
N VAL A 218 -2.20 15.70 -26.32
CA VAL A 218 -3.03 15.58 -25.11
C VAL A 218 -3.95 14.37 -25.22
N ALA A 219 -4.60 14.17 -26.37
CA ALA A 219 -5.45 13.01 -26.62
C ALA A 219 -4.71 11.68 -26.80
N SER A 220 -3.37 11.64 -26.87
CA SER A 220 -2.58 10.40 -26.75
C SER A 220 -2.20 10.15 -25.30
N HIS A 221 -1.74 11.18 -24.57
CA HIS A 221 -1.44 11.09 -23.14
C HIS A 221 -2.69 10.71 -22.31
N ASP A 222 -3.88 11.25 -22.61
CA ASP A 222 -5.13 10.85 -21.94
C ASP A 222 -5.42 9.36 -22.12
N LYS A 223 -5.23 8.83 -23.34
CA LYS A 223 -5.40 7.38 -23.63
C LYS A 223 -4.34 6.52 -22.95
N GLU A 224 -3.13 7.03 -22.76
CA GLU A 224 -2.06 6.33 -22.05
C GLU A 224 -2.29 6.34 -20.54
N LEU A 225 -2.76 7.45 -19.97
CA LEU A 225 -3.23 7.51 -18.58
C LEU A 225 -4.41 6.56 -18.35
N ASP A 226 -5.37 6.47 -19.29
CA ASP A 226 -6.49 5.52 -19.19
C ASP A 226 -6.06 4.06 -19.32
N ARG A 227 -5.07 3.74 -20.18
CA ARG A 227 -4.45 2.39 -20.21
C ARG A 227 -3.78 2.06 -18.87
N VAL A 228 -3.02 2.99 -18.29
CA VAL A 228 -2.36 2.79 -17.00
C VAL A 228 -3.39 2.63 -15.88
N ARG A 229 -4.47 3.42 -15.86
CA ARG A 229 -5.60 3.26 -14.92
C ARG A 229 -6.25 1.87 -15.06
N GLN A 230 -6.50 1.42 -16.29
CA GLN A 230 -7.07 0.10 -16.56
C GLN A 230 -6.14 -1.04 -16.15
N GLN A 231 -4.82 -0.91 -16.39
CA GLN A 231 -3.83 -1.90 -15.96
C GLN A 231 -3.81 -2.00 -14.42
N CYS A 232 -3.64 -0.87 -13.72
CA CYS A 232 -3.66 -0.86 -12.25
C CYS A 232 -4.98 -1.36 -11.67
N GLN A 233 -6.10 -1.21 -12.38
CA GLN A 233 -7.37 -1.81 -11.98
C GLN A 233 -7.37 -3.34 -12.16
N SER A 234 -6.86 -3.85 -13.28
CA SER A 234 -6.70 -5.31 -13.49
C SER A 234 -5.75 -5.92 -12.45
N ASP A 235 -4.59 -5.30 -12.22
CA ASP A 235 -3.59 -5.74 -11.24
C ASP A 235 -4.20 -5.83 -9.83
N MET A 236 -5.00 -4.83 -9.43
CA MET A 236 -5.69 -4.79 -8.13
C MET A 236 -6.82 -5.82 -8.03
N ASP A 237 -7.52 -6.13 -9.13
CA ASP A 237 -8.58 -7.15 -9.16
C ASP A 237 -7.98 -8.57 -9.23
N GLU A 238 -6.83 -8.75 -9.87
CA GLU A 238 -6.05 -9.99 -9.84
C GLU A 238 -5.45 -10.25 -8.46
N LEU A 239 -4.92 -9.21 -7.79
CA LEU A 239 -4.47 -9.29 -6.40
C LEU A 239 -5.63 -9.63 -5.45
N ARG A 240 -6.82 -9.07 -5.65
CA ARG A 240 -8.05 -9.45 -4.92
C ARG A 240 -8.39 -10.93 -5.10
N ARG A 241 -8.50 -11.41 -6.35
CA ARG A 241 -8.78 -12.84 -6.65
C ARG A 241 -7.71 -13.78 -6.09
N SER A 242 -6.44 -13.35 -6.07
CA SER A 242 -5.33 -14.10 -5.47
C SER A 242 -5.49 -14.21 -3.95
N MET A 243 -5.81 -13.11 -3.26
CA MET A 243 -6.12 -13.09 -1.82
C MET A 243 -7.38 -13.91 -1.47
N GLU A 244 -8.42 -13.85 -2.29
CA GLU A 244 -9.63 -14.67 -2.17
C GLU A 244 -9.31 -16.17 -2.33
N GLY A 245 -8.46 -16.54 -3.30
CA GLY A 245 -7.95 -17.90 -3.46
C GLY A 245 -7.15 -18.38 -2.24
N ILE A 246 -6.19 -17.57 -1.77
CA ILE A 246 -5.36 -17.89 -0.60
C ILE A 246 -6.21 -18.06 0.68
N THR A 247 -7.21 -17.21 0.89
CA THR A 247 -8.11 -17.34 2.06
C THR A 247 -9.06 -18.54 1.95
N GLN A 248 -9.52 -18.88 0.75
CA GLN A 248 -10.29 -20.11 0.52
C GLN A 248 -9.42 -21.36 0.74
N ASP A 249 -8.17 -21.37 0.28
CA ASP A 249 -7.23 -22.48 0.51
C ASP A 249 -6.80 -22.59 1.98
N GLN A 250 -6.64 -21.47 2.70
CA GLN A 250 -6.46 -21.49 4.14
C GLN A 250 -7.67 -22.14 4.84
N ALA A 251 -8.90 -21.76 4.48
CA ALA A 251 -10.12 -22.36 5.05
C ALA A 251 -10.23 -23.87 4.72
N ASN A 252 -9.83 -24.28 3.51
CA ASN A 252 -9.75 -25.68 3.11
C ASN A 252 -8.75 -26.45 3.99
N LEU A 253 -7.52 -25.94 4.14
CA LEU A 253 -6.46 -26.52 4.98
C LEU A 253 -6.82 -26.57 6.46
N GLU A 254 -7.51 -25.55 6.98
CA GLU A 254 -8.03 -25.56 8.35
C GLU A 254 -9.11 -26.64 8.54
N SER A 255 -9.96 -26.88 7.54
CA SER A 255 -10.94 -27.98 7.58
C SER A 255 -10.28 -29.36 7.56
N GLU A 256 -9.23 -29.56 6.75
CA GLU A 256 -8.45 -30.80 6.74
C GLU A 256 -7.68 -31.00 8.04
N ARG A 257 -7.09 -29.94 8.59
CA ARG A 257 -6.48 -29.97 9.93
C ARG A 257 -7.50 -30.34 11.02
N GLN A 258 -8.75 -29.89 10.93
CA GLN A 258 -9.81 -30.31 11.86
C GLN A 258 -10.18 -31.80 11.69
N LYS A 259 -10.29 -32.31 10.45
CA LYS A 259 -10.52 -33.74 10.16
C LYS A 259 -9.39 -34.61 10.69
N ILE A 260 -8.13 -34.26 10.40
CA ILE A 260 -6.94 -34.97 10.88
C ILE A 260 -6.91 -34.96 12.42
N ASN A 261 -7.19 -33.83 13.07
CA ASN A 261 -7.29 -33.78 14.53
C ASN A 261 -8.43 -34.66 15.09
N ALA A 262 -9.54 -34.85 14.36
CA ALA A 262 -10.60 -35.78 14.76
C ALA A 262 -10.15 -37.24 14.65
N VAL A 263 -9.47 -37.61 13.56
CA VAL A 263 -8.87 -38.93 13.37
C VAL A 263 -7.82 -39.23 14.44
N VAL A 264 -6.92 -38.29 14.73
CA VAL A 264 -5.90 -38.43 15.79
C VAL A 264 -6.54 -38.66 17.16
N ARG A 265 -7.58 -37.91 17.53
CA ARG A 265 -8.31 -38.12 18.80
C ARG A 265 -9.06 -39.46 18.86
N ASN A 266 -9.48 -40.02 17.72
CA ASN A 266 -10.09 -41.34 17.68
C ASN A 266 -9.03 -42.44 17.83
N LEU A 267 -7.91 -42.36 17.10
CA LEU A 267 -6.79 -43.28 17.23
C LEU A 267 -6.15 -43.24 18.63
N GLN A 268 -6.14 -42.08 19.30
CA GLN A 268 -5.75 -41.97 20.71
C GLN A 268 -6.69 -42.75 21.63
N ARG A 269 -8.01 -42.63 21.43
CA ARG A 269 -9.01 -43.37 22.21
C ARG A 269 -8.96 -44.87 21.95
N GLU A 270 -8.84 -45.29 20.69
CA GLU A 270 -8.68 -46.71 20.31
C GLU A 270 -7.40 -47.31 20.92
N LEU A 271 -6.31 -46.52 21.01
CA LEU A 271 -5.10 -46.90 21.71
C LEU A 271 -5.31 -47.01 23.23
N GLU A 272 -6.00 -46.06 23.85
CA GLU A 272 -6.37 -46.08 25.28
C GLU A 272 -7.26 -47.29 25.61
N GLU A 273 -8.33 -47.53 24.83
CA GLU A 273 -9.21 -48.69 24.92
C GLU A 273 -8.41 -50.02 24.80
N SER A 274 -7.48 -50.12 23.84
CA SER A 274 -6.60 -51.31 23.72
C SER A 274 -5.60 -51.45 24.89
N ALA A 275 -5.17 -50.35 25.51
CA ALA A 275 -4.30 -50.37 26.68
C ALA A 275 -5.05 -50.83 27.93
N GLU A 276 -6.32 -50.43 28.08
CA GLU A 276 -7.24 -50.90 29.11
C GLU A 276 -7.59 -52.38 28.91
N GLU A 277 -7.94 -52.81 27.70
CA GLU A 277 -8.19 -54.23 27.38
C GLU A 277 -6.97 -55.10 27.71
N THR A 278 -5.78 -54.73 27.25
CA THR A 278 -4.57 -55.50 27.58
C THR A 278 -4.24 -55.43 29.07
N GLY A 279 -4.65 -54.37 29.79
CA GLY A 279 -4.64 -54.29 31.25
C GLY A 279 -5.53 -55.36 31.89
N HIS A 280 -6.80 -55.40 31.48
CA HIS A 280 -7.77 -56.39 31.92
C HIS A 280 -7.28 -57.83 31.67
N TRP A 281 -6.71 -58.12 30.49
CA TRP A 281 -6.15 -59.43 30.19
C TRP A 281 -4.92 -59.78 31.05
N ARG A 282 -4.05 -58.81 31.38
CA ARG A 282 -2.93 -59.01 32.33
C ARG A 282 -3.46 -59.34 33.74
N ASP A 283 -4.45 -58.61 34.22
CA ASP A 283 -5.05 -58.83 35.54
C ASP A 283 -5.78 -60.16 35.64
N MET A 284 -6.55 -60.54 34.61
CA MET A 284 -7.23 -61.84 34.55
C MET A 284 -6.24 -63.00 34.46
N PHE A 285 -5.15 -62.86 33.69
CA PHE A 285 -4.07 -63.86 33.67
C PHE A 285 -3.40 -63.99 35.04
N GLN A 286 -3.15 -62.87 35.73
CA GLN A 286 -2.53 -62.88 37.06
C GLN A 286 -3.46 -63.51 38.12
N LYS A 287 -4.77 -63.23 38.09
CA LYS A 287 -5.77 -63.92 38.93
C LYS A 287 -5.79 -65.43 38.69
N ASN A 288 -5.95 -65.87 37.44
CA ASN A 288 -5.94 -67.30 37.08
C ASN A 288 -4.65 -68.01 37.53
N LYS A 289 -3.51 -67.31 37.46
CA LYS A 289 -2.20 -67.80 37.90
C LYS A 289 -2.10 -67.88 39.42
N ASP A 290 -2.73 -66.97 40.17
CA ASP A 290 -2.81 -67.01 41.64
C ASP A 290 -3.78 -68.10 42.12
N GLU A 291 -4.94 -68.26 41.48
CA GLU A 291 -5.88 -69.38 41.68
C GLU A 291 -5.22 -70.75 41.36
N LEU A 292 -4.37 -70.81 40.33
CA LEU A 292 -3.57 -72.00 40.04
C LEU A 292 -2.49 -72.29 41.11
N ARG A 293 -2.10 -71.31 41.92
CA ARG A 293 -1.24 -71.54 43.10
C ARG A 293 -2.04 -72.01 44.31
N THR A 294 -3.24 -71.47 44.57
CA THR A 294 -4.07 -71.92 45.71
C THR A 294 -4.56 -73.35 45.49
N THR A 295 -5.13 -73.66 44.32
CA THR A 295 -5.54 -75.04 43.96
C THR A 295 -4.38 -76.03 43.98
N LYS A 296 -3.14 -75.59 43.66
CA LYS A 296 -1.93 -76.41 43.82
C LYS A 296 -1.56 -76.63 45.30
N GLN A 297 -1.78 -75.66 46.18
CA GLN A 297 -1.57 -75.80 47.63
C GLN A 297 -2.62 -76.73 48.25
N GLU A 298 -3.90 -76.56 47.89
CA GLU A 298 -5.01 -77.45 48.27
C GLU A 298 -4.73 -78.90 47.85
N LEU A 299 -4.28 -79.13 46.61
CA LEU A 299 -3.90 -80.45 46.11
C LEU A 299 -2.69 -81.06 46.84
N LEU A 300 -1.80 -80.24 47.42
CA LEU A 300 -0.71 -80.73 48.27
C LEU A 300 -1.20 -81.09 49.67
N GLN A 301 -2.11 -80.31 50.24
CA GLN A 301 -2.75 -80.62 51.53
C GLN A 301 -3.53 -81.95 51.44
N VAL A 302 -4.42 -82.10 50.45
CA VAL A 302 -5.22 -83.32 50.25
C VAL A 302 -4.34 -84.57 50.00
N LYS A 303 -3.11 -84.39 49.49
CA LYS A 303 -2.15 -85.51 49.37
C LYS A 303 -1.60 -85.95 50.73
N LEU A 304 -1.25 -85.00 51.61
CA LEU A 304 -0.80 -85.31 52.96
C LEU A 304 -1.92 -85.99 53.76
N GLU A 305 -3.13 -85.44 53.72
CA GLU A 305 -4.33 -86.06 54.34
C GLU A 305 -4.56 -87.49 53.82
N ARG A 306 -4.37 -87.73 52.51
CA ARG A 306 -4.48 -89.09 51.93
C ARG A 306 -3.37 -90.03 52.40
N GLU A 307 -2.14 -89.52 52.54
CA GLU A 307 -1.00 -90.30 53.04
C GLU A 307 -1.19 -90.69 54.51
N GLU A 308 -1.71 -89.78 55.34
CA GLU A 308 -2.12 -90.04 56.74
C GLU A 308 -3.18 -91.17 56.81
N PHE A 309 -4.27 -91.09 56.03
CA PHE A 309 -5.29 -92.16 55.98
C PHE A 309 -4.75 -93.50 55.45
N GLU A 310 -3.74 -93.49 54.56
CA GLU A 310 -3.07 -94.72 54.09
C GLU A 310 -2.20 -95.38 55.19
N GLU A 311 -1.75 -94.63 56.19
CA GLU A 311 -1.02 -95.17 57.34
C GLU A 311 -1.98 -95.82 58.36
N GLU A 312 -3.10 -95.16 58.70
CA GLU A 312 -4.14 -95.72 59.57
C GLU A 312 -4.67 -97.08 59.06
N LEU A 313 -4.89 -97.18 57.74
CA LEU A 313 -5.31 -98.41 57.07
C LEU A 313 -4.24 -99.51 57.07
N ARG A 314 -2.97 -99.17 57.28
CA ARG A 314 -1.86 -100.12 57.37
C ARG A 314 -1.81 -100.76 58.75
N GLU A 315 -1.84 -99.96 59.81
CA GLU A 315 -1.88 -100.46 61.19
C GLU A 315 -3.06 -101.41 61.43
N LEU A 316 -4.23 -101.07 60.88
CA LEU A 316 -5.43 -101.92 60.99
C LEU A 316 -5.22 -103.31 60.38
N ARG A 317 -4.46 -103.44 59.28
CA ARG A 317 -4.22 -104.72 58.60
C ARG A 317 -3.26 -105.62 59.37
N GLU A 318 -2.20 -105.05 59.96
CA GLU A 318 -1.21 -105.81 60.73
C GLU A 318 -1.84 -106.45 61.98
N ARG A 319 -2.75 -105.73 62.64
CA ARG A 319 -3.54 -106.25 63.80
C ARG A 319 -4.40 -107.48 63.44
N PHE A 320 -4.82 -107.64 62.19
CA PHE A 320 -5.57 -108.82 61.73
C PHE A 320 -4.67 -110.02 61.35
N ALA A 321 -3.38 -109.82 61.11
CA ALA A 321 -2.47 -110.90 60.71
C ALA A 321 -2.07 -111.77 61.91
N ALA A 322 -1.63 -111.15 63.02
CA ALA A 322 -1.18 -111.86 64.22
C ALA A 322 -2.23 -112.84 64.77
N ALA A 323 -3.51 -112.46 64.76
CA ALA A 323 -4.62 -113.28 65.23
C ALA A 323 -4.89 -114.55 64.39
N ARG A 324 -4.19 -114.76 63.27
CA ARG A 324 -4.26 -116.01 62.49
C ARG A 324 -3.17 -117.01 62.86
N GLU A 325 -1.96 -116.54 63.14
CA GLU A 325 -0.80 -117.42 63.40
C GLU A 325 -0.97 -118.24 64.70
N GLU A 326 -1.72 -117.72 65.67
CA GLU A 326 -2.10 -118.42 66.90
C GLU A 326 -2.97 -119.68 66.65
N VAL A 327 -3.69 -119.75 65.52
CA VAL A 327 -4.63 -120.85 65.21
C VAL A 327 -3.93 -122.08 64.65
N ASP A 328 -2.84 -121.89 63.89
CA ASP A 328 -2.19 -122.97 63.13
C ASP A 328 -1.23 -123.83 63.99
N GLN A 329 -0.75 -123.32 65.13
CA GLN A 329 0.21 -124.04 65.99
C GLN A 329 -0.38 -125.29 66.68
N ALA A 330 -1.70 -125.47 66.67
CA ALA A 330 -2.39 -126.50 67.44
C ALA A 330 -2.43 -127.92 66.79
N ARG A 331 -1.67 -128.19 65.71
CA ARG A 331 -1.86 -129.41 64.88
C ARG A 331 -0.57 -130.08 64.34
N SER A 332 0.00 -131.05 65.05
CA SER A 332 0.59 -132.33 64.52
C SER A 332 1.52 -133.07 65.51
N ASN A 333 1.56 -134.42 65.41
CA ASN A 333 2.41 -135.46 66.07
C ASN A 333 1.57 -136.78 66.12
N THR A 334 2.02 -138.05 66.20
CA THR A 334 3.23 -138.90 65.94
C THR A 334 2.72 -140.39 65.90
N VAL A 335 3.43 -141.53 65.79
CA VAL A 335 4.85 -141.95 65.90
C VAL A 335 5.09 -143.26 65.10
N ASP A 336 6.33 -143.75 65.01
CA ASP A 336 6.82 -145.02 64.40
C ASP A 336 7.75 -145.75 65.42
N PRO A 337 8.48 -146.90 65.22
CA PRO A 337 8.74 -147.73 64.02
C PRO A 337 8.68 -149.28 64.27
N GLY A 338 9.31 -150.11 63.41
CA GLY A 338 9.31 -151.60 63.55
C GLY A 338 10.38 -152.43 62.81
N GLU A 339 11.52 -151.87 62.41
CA GLU A 339 12.47 -152.48 61.45
C GLU A 339 13.36 -153.62 62.00
N LEU A 340 12.80 -154.82 62.27
CA LEU A 340 13.60 -155.98 62.71
C LEU A 340 13.29 -157.34 62.06
N GLU A 341 12.28 -157.41 61.16
CA GLU A 341 12.30 -158.45 60.11
C GLU A 341 13.33 -158.13 59.01
N ALA A 342 13.92 -156.93 59.03
CA ALA A 342 14.92 -156.39 58.10
C ALA A 342 16.03 -157.40 57.75
N LEU A 343 16.67 -158.03 58.74
CA LEU A 343 17.78 -158.98 58.50
C LEU A 343 17.37 -160.32 57.84
N ARG A 344 16.07 -160.54 57.59
CA ARG A 344 15.55 -161.60 56.70
C ARG A 344 14.87 -161.04 55.45
N LYS A 345 14.51 -159.76 55.47
CA LYS A 345 14.24 -158.96 54.27
C LYS A 345 15.53 -158.88 53.44
N GLU A 346 16.70 -158.59 54.02
CA GLU A 346 18.03 -158.43 53.40
C GLU A 346 18.40 -159.46 52.31
N LEU A 347 18.09 -160.75 52.46
CA LEU A 347 18.37 -161.75 51.43
C LEU A 347 17.36 -161.72 50.27
N ARG A 348 16.13 -161.25 50.50
CA ARG A 348 15.22 -160.80 49.44
C ARG A 348 15.64 -159.43 48.92
N GLU A 349 16.13 -158.53 49.76
CA GLU A 349 16.65 -157.21 49.34
C GLU A 349 17.88 -157.33 48.47
N ALA A 350 18.62 -158.44 48.45
CA ALA A 350 19.64 -158.68 47.41
C ALA A 350 19.03 -158.92 46.01
N GLN A 351 17.79 -159.45 45.94
CA GLN A 351 17.05 -159.72 44.71
C GLN A 351 16.07 -158.59 44.35
N GLU A 352 15.53 -157.90 45.36
CA GLU A 352 14.83 -156.64 45.23
C GLU A 352 15.84 -155.56 44.84
N ALA A 353 17.04 -155.45 45.42
CA ALA A 353 18.10 -154.54 44.97
C ALA A 353 18.48 -154.70 43.49
N GLN A 354 18.38 -155.90 42.90
CA GLN A 354 18.59 -156.04 41.45
C GLN A 354 17.41 -155.48 40.62
N ARG A 355 16.20 -155.47 41.18
CA ARG A 355 15.01 -154.80 40.64
C ARG A 355 14.94 -153.31 41.00
N ASP A 356 15.47 -152.90 42.14
CA ASP A 356 15.57 -151.52 42.59
C ASP A 356 16.75 -150.83 41.90
N LEU A 357 17.83 -151.49 41.52
CA LEU A 357 18.82 -150.94 40.59
C LEU A 357 18.22 -150.74 39.18
N ALA A 358 17.31 -151.62 38.75
CA ALA A 358 16.55 -151.41 37.51
C ALA A 358 15.51 -150.27 37.67
N GLY A 359 14.86 -150.18 38.84
CA GLY A 359 13.93 -149.11 39.22
C GLY A 359 14.63 -147.77 39.44
N GLU A 360 15.86 -147.76 39.93
CA GLU A 360 16.75 -146.60 40.06
C GLU A 360 17.27 -146.18 38.71
N LYS A 361 17.57 -147.11 37.81
CA LYS A 361 17.80 -146.76 36.40
C LYS A 361 16.57 -146.10 35.79
N GLN A 362 15.35 -146.61 36.05
CA GLN A 362 14.12 -145.94 35.60
C GLN A 362 13.94 -144.56 36.26
N ARG A 363 14.12 -144.42 37.58
CA ARG A 363 14.07 -143.15 38.32
C ARG A 363 15.14 -142.17 37.81
N GLN A 364 16.33 -142.64 37.43
CA GLN A 364 17.39 -141.84 36.81
C GLN A 364 17.04 -141.44 35.37
N GLU A 365 16.46 -142.32 34.56
CA GLU A 365 15.92 -141.95 33.25
C GLU A 365 14.74 -140.98 33.35
N GLU A 366 13.92 -141.06 34.41
CA GLU A 366 12.83 -140.12 34.70
C GLU A 366 13.36 -138.78 35.20
N LEU A 367 14.37 -138.77 36.08
CA LEU A 367 15.10 -137.56 36.49
C LEU A 367 15.81 -136.91 35.30
N LEU A 368 16.41 -137.69 34.39
CA LEU A 368 16.96 -137.17 33.14
C LEU A 368 15.87 -136.57 32.26
N ARG A 369 14.72 -137.24 32.07
CA ARG A 369 13.55 -136.68 31.36
C ARG A 369 12.98 -135.44 32.05
N GLN A 370 13.07 -135.32 33.37
CA GLN A 370 12.70 -134.10 34.12
C GLN A 370 13.71 -132.98 33.84
N ARG A 371 15.01 -133.23 33.95
CA ARG A 371 16.06 -132.24 33.60
C ARG A 371 16.02 -131.85 32.12
N GLU A 372 15.68 -132.75 31.21
CA GLU A 372 15.44 -132.44 29.79
C GLU A 372 14.25 -131.50 29.59
N ARG A 373 13.15 -131.69 30.35
CA ARG A 373 11.99 -130.78 30.35
C ARG A 373 12.32 -129.42 30.95
N GLU A 374 13.04 -129.38 32.08
CA GLU A 374 13.53 -128.13 32.67
C GLU A 374 14.46 -127.37 31.71
N LEU A 375 15.41 -128.06 31.08
CA LEU A 375 16.30 -127.50 30.07
C LEU A 375 15.54 -127.07 28.80
N ALA A 376 14.43 -127.73 28.45
CA ALA A 376 13.56 -127.30 27.36
C ALA A 376 12.78 -126.02 27.71
N LEU A 377 12.25 -125.93 28.94
CA LEU A 377 11.57 -124.73 29.46
C LEU A 377 12.54 -123.54 29.56
N LEU A 378 13.74 -123.74 30.12
CA LEU A 378 14.79 -122.72 30.17
C LEU A 378 15.26 -122.29 28.77
N LYS A 379 15.30 -123.20 27.79
CA LYS A 379 15.54 -122.85 26.38
C LYS A 379 14.35 -122.14 25.73
N GLY A 380 13.14 -122.27 26.26
CA GLY A 380 11.97 -121.49 25.90
C GLY A 380 12.08 -120.06 26.40
N THR A 381 12.19 -119.88 27.72
CA THR A 381 12.27 -118.54 28.34
C THR A 381 13.47 -117.74 27.85
N MET A 382 14.64 -118.37 27.63
CA MET A 382 15.81 -117.69 27.05
C MET A 382 15.60 -117.25 25.60
N ARG A 383 14.71 -117.90 24.82
CA ARG A 383 14.32 -117.43 23.47
C ARG A 383 13.30 -116.31 23.54
N GLU A 384 12.35 -116.40 24.46
CA GLU A 384 11.34 -115.37 24.69
C GLU A 384 12.02 -114.07 25.15
N GLU A 385 12.91 -114.14 26.14
CA GLU A 385 13.76 -113.01 26.56
C GLU A 385 14.62 -112.45 25.42
N ALA A 386 15.22 -113.31 24.58
CA ALA A 386 15.98 -112.84 23.42
C ALA A 386 15.07 -112.06 22.45
N SER A 387 13.90 -112.59 22.13
CA SER A 387 12.93 -111.92 21.24
C SER A 387 12.36 -110.62 21.83
N SER A 388 12.23 -110.51 23.16
CA SER A 388 11.87 -109.25 23.81
C SER A 388 12.99 -108.21 23.64
N ARG A 389 14.24 -108.60 23.93
CA ARG A 389 15.42 -107.72 23.77
C ARG A 389 15.64 -107.29 22.33
N ASP A 390 15.46 -108.19 21.36
CA ASP A 390 15.52 -107.84 19.93
C ASP A 390 14.40 -106.85 19.56
N GLY A 391 13.16 -107.10 20.00
CA GLY A 391 12.02 -106.20 19.79
C GLY A 391 12.08 -104.87 20.55
N GLU A 392 12.89 -104.78 21.62
CA GLU A 392 13.23 -103.54 22.32
C GLU A 392 14.32 -102.77 21.56
N LEU A 393 15.38 -103.47 21.11
CA LEU A 393 16.44 -102.90 20.27
C LEU A 393 15.90 -102.35 18.95
N GLU A 394 14.89 -102.98 18.34
CA GLU A 394 14.23 -102.47 17.14
C GLU A 394 13.42 -101.19 17.40
N ARG A 395 12.77 -101.06 18.56
CA ARG A 395 12.11 -99.80 18.95
C ARG A 395 13.14 -98.68 19.17
N CYS A 396 14.20 -98.96 19.93
CA CYS A 396 15.27 -97.99 20.14
C CYS A 396 15.96 -97.55 18.84
N ARG A 397 16.04 -98.43 17.81
CA ARG A 397 16.51 -98.06 16.47
C ARG A 397 15.53 -97.13 15.75
N GLN A 398 14.23 -97.42 15.78
CA GLN A 398 13.20 -96.57 15.18
C GLN A 398 13.12 -95.19 15.84
N ASP A 399 13.23 -95.12 17.17
CA ASP A 399 13.22 -93.85 17.90
C ASP A 399 14.52 -93.06 17.68
N LEU A 400 15.67 -93.72 17.53
CA LEU A 400 16.91 -93.08 17.06
C LEU A 400 16.79 -92.51 15.64
N GLN A 401 16.08 -93.19 14.74
CA GLN A 401 15.84 -92.70 13.38
C GLN A 401 14.92 -91.46 13.39
N ARG A 402 13.81 -91.49 14.15
CA ARG A 402 12.93 -90.32 14.34
C ARG A 402 13.70 -89.11 14.89
N LEU A 403 14.50 -89.32 15.94
CA LEU A 403 15.32 -88.26 16.54
C LEU A 403 16.41 -87.72 15.58
N GLN A 404 16.83 -88.51 14.59
CA GLN A 404 17.72 -88.04 13.51
C GLN A 404 16.95 -87.22 12.46
N GLU A 405 15.76 -87.67 12.06
CA GLU A 405 14.86 -86.97 11.13
C GLU A 405 14.42 -85.61 11.71
N GLU A 406 13.90 -85.59 12.94
CA GLU A 406 13.52 -84.37 13.69
C GLU A 406 14.71 -83.39 13.83
N ARG A 407 15.90 -83.91 14.13
CA ARG A 407 17.12 -83.10 14.26
C ARG A 407 17.52 -82.49 12.92
N ASP A 408 17.48 -83.26 11.84
CA ASP A 408 17.85 -82.78 10.51
C ASP A 408 16.79 -81.80 9.97
N GLU A 409 15.51 -82.00 10.25
CA GLU A 409 14.45 -81.00 10.01
C GLU A 409 14.66 -79.71 10.81
N ALA A 410 15.02 -79.81 12.09
CA ALA A 410 15.37 -78.66 12.91
C ALA A 410 16.60 -77.90 12.34
N THR A 411 17.59 -78.58 11.75
CA THR A 411 18.70 -77.88 11.07
C THR A 411 18.27 -77.18 9.78
N LYS A 412 17.34 -77.75 9.01
CA LYS A 412 16.78 -77.11 7.79
C LYS A 412 15.96 -75.89 8.16
N ALA A 413 15.12 -75.98 9.20
CA ALA A 413 14.34 -74.87 9.73
C ALA A 413 15.24 -73.76 10.32
N LYS A 414 16.33 -74.12 11.00
CA LYS A 414 17.34 -73.15 11.45
C LYS A 414 17.96 -72.40 10.27
N ALA A 415 18.40 -73.12 9.23
CA ALA A 415 19.04 -72.50 8.07
C ALA A 415 18.10 -71.56 7.28
N SER A 416 16.80 -71.90 7.17
CA SER A 416 15.82 -71.01 6.54
C SER A 416 15.52 -69.78 7.39
N LEU A 417 15.49 -69.90 8.73
CA LEU A 417 15.36 -68.76 9.64
C LEU A 417 16.60 -67.85 9.63
N GLU A 418 17.81 -68.42 9.56
CA GLU A 418 19.06 -67.63 9.42
C GLU A 418 19.07 -66.85 8.09
N SER A 419 18.70 -67.48 6.97
CA SER A 419 18.58 -66.81 5.67
C SER A 419 17.47 -65.73 5.65
N ALA A 420 16.31 -65.98 6.28
CA ALA A 420 15.24 -64.99 6.40
C ALA A 420 15.63 -63.81 7.31
N TRP A 421 16.41 -64.08 8.37
CA TRP A 421 16.97 -63.04 9.24
C TRP A 421 17.99 -62.18 8.49
N GLU A 422 18.92 -62.79 7.73
CA GLU A 422 19.88 -62.06 6.90
C GLU A 422 19.18 -61.17 5.84
N ALA A 423 18.11 -61.66 5.21
CA ALA A 423 17.32 -60.87 4.27
C ALA A 423 16.61 -59.68 4.95
N SER A 424 16.07 -59.88 6.15
CA SER A 424 15.45 -58.82 6.96
C SER A 424 16.48 -57.77 7.42
N GLU A 425 17.65 -58.22 7.85
CA GLU A 425 18.79 -57.40 8.26
C GLU A 425 19.37 -56.58 7.09
N GLN A 426 19.35 -57.12 5.86
CA GLN A 426 19.68 -56.37 4.63
C GLN A 426 18.59 -55.34 4.27
N ALA A 427 17.31 -55.73 4.29
CA ALA A 427 16.20 -54.83 4.03
C ALA A 427 16.17 -53.65 5.02
N ARG A 428 16.45 -53.92 6.31
CA ARG A 428 16.64 -52.91 7.34
C ARG A 428 17.76 -51.93 6.99
N LYS A 429 18.92 -52.42 6.55
CA LYS A 429 20.07 -51.56 6.19
C LYS A 429 19.75 -50.62 5.02
N VAL A 430 18.98 -51.09 4.04
CA VAL A 430 18.46 -50.25 2.93
C VAL A 430 17.45 -49.21 3.44
N MET A 431 16.53 -49.58 4.34
CA MET A 431 15.62 -48.60 4.93
C MET A 431 16.35 -47.56 5.79
N GLU A 432 17.42 -47.96 6.49
CA GLU A 432 18.29 -47.02 7.21
C GLU A 432 19.13 -46.13 6.27
N SER A 433 19.54 -46.56 5.08
CA SER A 433 20.19 -45.65 4.10
C SER A 433 19.18 -44.66 3.53
N ASN A 434 18.01 -45.13 3.10
CA ASN A 434 16.94 -44.29 2.57
C ASN A 434 16.49 -43.23 3.59
N LEU A 435 16.43 -43.58 4.89
CA LEU A 435 16.11 -42.65 5.96
C LEU A 435 17.19 -41.55 6.12
N ARG A 436 18.47 -41.89 5.97
CA ARG A 436 19.58 -40.91 6.00
C ARG A 436 19.51 -39.97 4.80
N GLU A 437 19.29 -40.50 3.60
CA GLU A 437 19.12 -39.69 2.38
C GLU A 437 17.93 -38.71 2.49
N VAL A 438 16.80 -39.16 3.04
CA VAL A 438 15.63 -38.29 3.29
C VAL A 438 15.90 -37.26 4.39
N GLN A 439 16.70 -37.59 5.41
CA GLN A 439 17.14 -36.63 6.44
C GLN A 439 18.06 -35.56 5.84
N GLU A 440 19.07 -35.95 5.04
CA GLU A 440 19.97 -35.04 4.35
C GLU A 440 19.20 -34.11 3.40
N GLN A 441 18.24 -34.64 2.64
CA GLN A 441 17.33 -33.84 1.81
C GLN A 441 16.47 -32.86 2.64
N ASN A 442 16.00 -33.27 3.83
CA ASN A 442 15.25 -32.39 4.72
C ASN A 442 16.12 -31.23 5.23
N ASP A 443 17.37 -31.50 5.61
CA ASP A 443 18.32 -30.47 6.04
C ASP A 443 18.79 -29.57 4.90
N ASP A 444 18.85 -30.10 3.67
CA ASP A 444 19.08 -29.34 2.44
C ASP A 444 17.93 -28.35 2.17
N LEU A 445 16.68 -28.80 2.35
CA LEU A 445 15.49 -27.96 2.25
C LEU A 445 15.43 -26.91 3.37
N ARG A 446 15.75 -27.28 4.63
CA ARG A 446 15.85 -26.32 5.75
C ARG A 446 16.89 -25.23 5.49
N ARG A 447 18.06 -25.60 4.95
CA ARG A 447 19.11 -24.63 4.55
C ARG A 447 18.64 -23.71 3.42
N LYS A 448 17.86 -24.22 2.45
CA LYS A 448 17.25 -23.41 1.38
C LYS A 448 16.19 -22.44 1.92
N VAL A 449 15.31 -22.89 2.82
CA VAL A 449 14.30 -22.05 3.49
C VAL A 449 14.97 -20.94 4.31
N LEU A 450 15.99 -21.26 5.12
CA LEU A 450 16.75 -20.25 5.87
C LEU A 450 17.43 -19.22 4.95
N GLY A 451 17.93 -19.63 3.78
CA GLY A 451 18.47 -18.72 2.77
C GLY A 451 17.41 -17.79 2.17
N MET A 452 16.23 -18.32 1.86
CA MET A 452 15.08 -17.53 1.38
C MET A 452 14.58 -16.56 2.46
N GLU A 453 14.53 -16.98 3.72
CA GLU A 453 14.24 -16.10 4.86
C GLU A 453 15.25 -14.96 5.01
N THR A 454 16.55 -15.21 4.80
CA THR A 454 17.55 -14.13 4.85
C THR A 454 17.36 -13.14 3.71
N HIS A 455 17.06 -13.61 2.50
CA HIS A 455 16.79 -12.71 1.37
C HIS A 455 15.49 -11.93 1.53
N LEU A 456 14.43 -12.52 2.09
CA LEU A 456 13.21 -11.78 2.47
C LEU A 456 13.54 -10.65 3.45
N LYS A 457 14.33 -10.91 4.49
CA LYS A 457 14.78 -9.90 5.47
C LYS A 457 15.71 -8.83 4.85
N GLU A 458 16.40 -9.14 3.75
CA GLU A 458 17.16 -8.16 2.95
C GLU A 458 16.23 -7.29 2.10
N TYR A 459 15.21 -7.86 1.46
CA TYR A 459 14.20 -7.10 0.70
C TYR A 459 13.30 -6.25 1.59
N GLU A 460 12.90 -6.74 2.77
CA GLU A 460 12.18 -5.97 3.80
C GLU A 460 12.96 -4.70 4.18
N ARG A 461 14.24 -4.85 4.54
CA ARG A 461 15.13 -3.72 4.84
C ARG A 461 15.33 -2.76 3.67
N LEU A 462 15.38 -3.27 2.44
CA LEU A 462 15.42 -2.40 1.26
C LEU A 462 14.12 -1.62 1.12
N GLY A 463 12.97 -2.25 1.38
CA GLY A 463 11.66 -1.60 1.49
C GLY A 463 11.64 -0.47 2.52
N GLU A 464 12.03 -0.75 3.77
CA GLU A 464 12.14 0.25 4.85
C GLU A 464 13.03 1.44 4.45
N ASN A 465 14.14 1.19 3.76
CA ASN A 465 15.03 2.24 3.27
C ASN A 465 14.41 3.06 2.12
N TRP A 466 13.65 2.44 1.22
CA TRP A 466 12.91 3.14 0.16
C TRP A 466 11.76 3.96 0.72
N GLU A 467 10.98 3.43 1.65
CA GLU A 467 9.92 4.16 2.37
C GLU A 467 10.50 5.33 3.18
N GLY A 468 11.57 5.10 3.93
CA GLY A 468 12.29 6.14 4.68
C GLY A 468 12.94 7.20 3.78
N SER A 469 13.15 6.91 2.49
CA SER A 469 13.61 7.88 1.49
C SER A 469 12.42 8.62 0.85
N GLN A 470 11.33 7.90 0.54
CA GLN A 470 10.09 8.47 0.03
C GLN A 470 9.43 9.42 1.03
N ALA A 471 9.48 9.11 2.34
CA ALA A 471 9.02 9.99 3.41
C ALA A 471 9.81 11.32 3.45
N ARG A 472 11.14 11.26 3.34
CA ARG A 472 12.01 12.46 3.26
C ARG A 472 11.75 13.28 1.99
N LEU A 473 11.46 12.63 0.86
CA LEU A 473 11.06 13.33 -0.37
C LEU A 473 9.68 13.97 -0.24
N LYS A 474 8.69 13.29 0.35
CA LYS A 474 7.36 13.83 0.67
C LYS A 474 7.46 15.05 1.58
N GLU A 475 8.28 14.98 2.64
CA GLU A 475 8.53 16.12 3.54
C GLU A 475 9.23 17.28 2.83
N LYS A 476 10.20 17.00 1.94
CA LYS A 476 10.83 18.05 1.13
C LYS A 476 9.82 18.71 0.18
N VAL A 477 8.90 17.95 -0.41
CA VAL A 477 7.82 18.50 -1.26
C VAL A 477 6.86 19.36 -0.43
N THR A 478 6.39 18.92 0.74
CA THR A 478 5.47 19.75 1.55
C THR A 478 6.12 21.02 2.08
N ARG A 479 7.42 20.99 2.41
CA ARG A 479 8.21 22.21 2.72
C ARG A 479 8.29 23.15 1.52
N LEU A 480 8.68 22.65 0.34
CA LEU A 480 8.76 23.45 -0.89
C LEU A 480 7.39 24.01 -1.31
N GLU A 481 6.29 23.29 -1.09
CA GLU A 481 4.94 23.83 -1.31
C GLU A 481 4.56 24.91 -0.29
N ALA A 482 5.00 24.81 0.97
CA ALA A 482 4.76 25.84 1.98
C ALA A 482 5.56 27.12 1.64
N GLU A 483 6.83 26.97 1.26
CA GLU A 483 7.66 28.06 0.73
C GLU A 483 7.02 28.68 -0.53
N ARG A 484 6.49 27.86 -1.46
CA ARG A 484 5.79 28.35 -2.65
C ARG A 484 4.53 29.15 -2.30
N ARG A 485 3.70 28.67 -1.36
CA ARG A 485 2.50 29.39 -0.90
C ARG A 485 2.86 30.71 -0.22
N GLN A 486 3.91 30.74 0.62
CA GLN A 486 4.39 31.98 1.23
C GLN A 486 4.90 32.98 0.18
N MET A 487 5.57 32.51 -0.88
CA MET A 487 5.97 33.37 -2.00
C MET A 487 4.76 33.87 -2.80
N GLU A 488 3.76 33.01 -3.08
CA GLU A 488 2.48 33.37 -3.72
C GLU A 488 1.73 34.44 -2.91
N GLU A 489 1.65 34.30 -1.59
CA GLU A 489 1.06 35.27 -0.66
C GLU A 489 1.82 36.61 -0.70
N SER A 490 3.16 36.58 -0.60
CA SER A 490 3.99 37.79 -0.65
C SER A 490 3.91 38.54 -1.98
N LEU A 491 3.74 37.81 -3.09
CA LEU A 491 3.50 38.38 -4.42
C LEU A 491 2.10 38.98 -4.51
N GLY A 492 1.10 38.32 -3.92
CA GLY A 492 -0.26 38.86 -3.75
C GLY A 492 -0.24 40.23 -3.07
N GLU A 493 0.31 40.30 -1.86
CA GLU A 493 0.43 41.58 -1.13
C GLU A 493 1.23 42.63 -1.92
N ALA A 494 2.25 42.24 -2.69
CA ALA A 494 3.00 43.16 -3.53
C ALA A 494 2.15 43.74 -4.68
N THR A 495 1.32 42.91 -5.33
CA THR A 495 0.38 43.38 -6.36
C THR A 495 -0.79 44.20 -5.79
N GLU A 496 -1.20 43.96 -4.54
CA GLU A 496 -2.17 44.81 -3.84
C GLU A 496 -1.56 46.20 -3.57
N ARG A 497 -0.34 46.26 -3.03
CA ARG A 497 0.41 47.52 -2.83
C ARG A 497 0.68 48.27 -4.14
N GLU A 498 0.94 47.56 -5.24
CA GLU A 498 1.05 48.18 -6.56
C GLU A 498 -0.28 48.78 -7.03
N GLN A 499 -1.41 48.08 -6.81
CA GLN A 499 -2.74 48.60 -7.11
C GLN A 499 -3.10 49.83 -6.26
N GLU A 500 -2.77 49.83 -4.96
CA GLU A 500 -2.92 51.00 -4.08
C GLU A 500 -2.10 52.19 -4.61
N LEU A 501 -0.84 51.98 -4.98
CA LEU A 501 0.02 53.02 -5.56
C LEU A 501 -0.50 53.53 -6.92
N LEU A 502 -1.05 52.66 -7.76
CA LEU A 502 -1.68 53.05 -9.03
C LEU A 502 -2.97 53.85 -8.81
N MET A 503 -3.77 53.53 -7.78
CA MET A 503 -4.96 54.30 -7.42
C MET A 503 -4.59 55.66 -6.81
N ALA A 504 -3.57 55.71 -5.94
CA ALA A 504 -3.03 56.96 -5.41
C ALA A 504 -2.44 57.84 -6.51
N LYS A 505 -1.70 57.25 -7.46
CA LYS A 505 -1.19 57.95 -8.65
C LYS A 505 -2.33 58.57 -9.46
N ARG A 506 -3.37 57.80 -9.79
CA ARG A 506 -4.55 58.32 -10.54
C ARG A 506 -5.24 59.47 -9.82
N ALA A 507 -5.37 59.40 -8.49
CA ALA A 507 -5.96 60.48 -7.68
C ALA A 507 -5.10 61.77 -7.73
N LEU A 508 -3.77 61.62 -7.66
CA LEU A 508 -2.83 62.74 -7.83
C LEU A 508 -2.86 63.32 -9.25
N GLU A 509 -2.97 62.48 -10.28
CA GLU A 509 -3.14 62.91 -11.67
C GLU A 509 -4.46 63.69 -11.85
N THR A 510 -5.58 63.24 -11.27
CA THR A 510 -6.84 64.00 -11.32
C THR A 510 -6.77 65.35 -10.57
N HIS A 511 -6.12 65.40 -9.40
CA HIS A 511 -5.90 66.69 -8.71
C HIS A 511 -4.93 67.61 -9.46
N LEU A 512 -3.96 67.07 -10.19
CA LEU A 512 -3.09 67.85 -11.07
C LEU A 512 -3.89 68.44 -12.25
N GLU A 513 -4.78 67.67 -12.88
CA GLU A 513 -5.69 68.20 -13.90
C GLU A 513 -6.64 69.26 -13.34
N GLU A 514 -7.21 69.06 -12.14
CA GLU A 514 -8.09 70.03 -11.49
C GLU A 514 -7.37 71.35 -11.15
N THR A 515 -6.14 71.28 -10.65
CA THR A 515 -5.32 72.46 -10.37
C THR A 515 -4.81 73.15 -11.63
N GLN A 516 -4.56 72.41 -12.72
CA GLN A 516 -4.31 73.02 -14.04
C GLN A 516 -5.58 73.71 -14.58
N ARG A 517 -6.76 73.09 -14.46
CA ARG A 517 -8.05 73.69 -14.87
C ARG A 517 -8.38 74.95 -14.07
N SER A 518 -8.08 74.99 -12.77
CA SER A 518 -8.27 76.19 -11.95
C SER A 518 -7.23 77.28 -12.25
N LEU A 519 -5.98 76.92 -12.53
CA LEU A 519 -4.95 77.86 -13.00
C LEU A 519 -5.36 78.53 -14.32
N VAL A 520 -5.88 77.75 -15.29
CA VAL A 520 -6.37 78.29 -16.57
C VAL A 520 -7.54 79.26 -16.35
N ARG A 521 -8.50 78.93 -15.48
CA ARG A 521 -9.59 79.86 -15.12
C ARG A 521 -9.08 81.14 -14.47
N LEU A 522 -8.19 81.05 -13.49
CA LEU A 522 -7.56 82.22 -12.86
C LEU A 522 -6.76 83.07 -13.85
N THR A 523 -6.16 82.45 -14.88
CA THR A 523 -5.48 83.17 -15.97
C THR A 523 -6.49 83.92 -16.84
N GLN A 524 -7.59 83.28 -17.22
CA GLN A 524 -8.69 83.91 -17.98
C GLN A 524 -9.34 85.06 -17.19
N GLU A 525 -9.66 84.85 -15.91
CA GLU A 525 -10.16 85.90 -15.00
C GLU A 525 -9.17 87.08 -14.90
N HIS A 526 -7.86 86.81 -14.87
CA HIS A 526 -6.84 87.85 -14.86
C HIS A 526 -6.73 88.61 -16.20
N GLU A 527 -6.89 87.93 -17.32
CA GLU A 527 -6.93 88.54 -18.66
C GLU A 527 -8.20 89.40 -18.84
N GLU A 528 -9.37 88.91 -18.46
CA GLU A 528 -10.63 89.65 -18.46
C GLU A 528 -10.56 90.91 -17.56
N LEU A 529 -10.03 90.79 -16.35
CA LEU A 529 -9.79 91.93 -15.46
C LEU A 529 -8.77 92.91 -16.05
N SER A 530 -7.75 92.43 -16.77
CA SER A 530 -6.76 93.28 -17.42
C SER A 530 -7.32 94.03 -18.63
N VAL A 531 -8.21 93.43 -19.41
CA VAL A 531 -8.95 94.09 -20.50
C VAL A 531 -9.92 95.12 -19.92
N SER A 532 -10.71 94.74 -18.92
CA SER A 532 -11.63 95.64 -18.20
C SER A 532 -10.91 96.86 -17.62
N TYR A 533 -9.73 96.66 -17.00
CA TYR A 533 -8.88 97.74 -16.51
C TYR A 533 -8.36 98.66 -17.64
N GLN A 534 -8.00 98.11 -18.80
CA GLN A 534 -7.64 98.92 -19.97
C GLN A 534 -8.82 99.74 -20.50
N ASP A 535 -10.03 99.18 -20.51
CA ASP A 535 -11.23 99.90 -20.95
C ASP A 535 -11.68 100.97 -19.96
N GLU A 536 -11.62 100.71 -18.65
CA GLU A 536 -11.73 101.75 -17.61
C GLU A 536 -10.68 102.86 -17.80
N GLN A 537 -9.44 102.50 -18.13
CA GLN A 537 -8.40 103.49 -18.40
C GLN A 537 -8.69 104.32 -19.67
N ARG A 538 -9.21 103.70 -20.74
CA ARG A 538 -9.66 104.38 -21.97
C ARG A 538 -10.84 105.32 -21.67
N GLN A 539 -11.86 104.86 -20.93
CA GLN A 539 -12.99 105.67 -20.49
C GLN A 539 -12.53 106.85 -19.61
N LYS A 540 -11.62 106.62 -18.66
CA LYS A 540 -11.03 107.66 -17.80
C LYS A 540 -10.25 108.70 -18.59
N GLU A 541 -9.62 108.34 -19.72
CA GLU A 541 -9.05 109.32 -20.64
C GLU A 541 -10.11 110.07 -21.48
N GLN A 542 -11.15 109.39 -21.97
CA GLN A 542 -12.27 110.04 -22.67
C GLN A 542 -12.96 111.08 -21.75
N LEU A 543 -13.21 110.71 -20.48
CA LEU A 543 -13.74 111.61 -19.45
C LEU A 543 -12.78 112.77 -19.13
N LYS A 544 -11.46 112.57 -19.18
CA LYS A 544 -10.49 113.69 -19.09
C LYS A 544 -10.62 114.64 -20.28
N ARG A 545 -10.73 114.13 -21.52
CA ARG A 545 -10.89 114.94 -22.75
C ARG A 545 -12.18 115.76 -22.70
N ALA A 546 -13.32 115.10 -22.44
CA ALA A 546 -14.61 115.75 -22.23
C ALA A 546 -14.59 116.76 -21.07
N LYS A 547 -13.85 116.51 -19.98
CA LYS A 547 -13.67 117.48 -18.89
C LYS A 547 -12.86 118.70 -19.33
N SER A 548 -11.80 118.56 -20.12
CA SER A 548 -11.08 119.71 -20.69
C SER A 548 -11.95 120.51 -21.66
N GLU A 549 -12.76 119.84 -22.49
CA GLU A 549 -13.71 120.50 -23.40
C GLU A 549 -14.79 121.28 -22.62
N LEU A 550 -15.35 120.69 -21.55
CA LEU A 550 -16.29 121.37 -20.66
C LEU A 550 -15.64 122.52 -19.87
N GLU A 551 -14.37 122.41 -19.50
CA GLU A 551 -13.62 123.54 -18.90
C GLU A 551 -13.35 124.66 -19.91
N GLU A 552 -13.14 124.35 -21.19
CA GLU A 552 -12.98 125.36 -22.24
C GLU A 552 -14.32 126.01 -22.61
N GLN A 553 -15.40 125.24 -22.71
CA GLN A 553 -16.76 125.77 -22.83
C GLN A 553 -17.11 126.65 -21.63
N LYS A 554 -16.74 126.25 -20.41
CA LYS A 554 -16.90 127.10 -19.22
C LYS A 554 -16.06 128.38 -19.34
N ARG A 555 -14.78 128.32 -19.70
CA ARG A 555 -13.95 129.53 -19.92
C ARG A 555 -14.52 130.45 -21.00
N LEU A 556 -15.21 129.91 -22.01
CA LEU A 556 -15.92 130.71 -23.02
C LEU A 556 -17.19 131.35 -22.44
N LEU A 557 -17.98 130.61 -21.65
CA LEU A 557 -19.15 131.13 -20.96
C LEU A 557 -18.79 132.20 -19.93
N ASP A 558 -17.76 131.97 -19.10
CA ASP A 558 -17.23 132.94 -18.13
C ASP A 558 -16.80 134.25 -18.83
N ARG A 559 -16.20 134.17 -20.03
CA ARG A 559 -15.88 135.35 -20.88
C ARG A 559 -17.11 136.04 -21.50
N THR A 560 -18.26 135.37 -21.56
CA THR A 560 -19.53 136.00 -21.99
C THR A 560 -20.29 136.61 -20.82
N THR A 561 -20.30 135.96 -19.64
CA THR A 561 -20.87 136.55 -18.42
C THR A 561 -20.05 137.74 -17.94
N GLU A 562 -18.73 137.75 -18.10
CA GLU A 562 -17.91 138.96 -17.88
C GLU A 562 -18.28 140.15 -18.78
N LYS A 563 -18.76 139.91 -20.00
CA LYS A 563 -19.22 140.98 -20.91
C LYS A 563 -20.59 141.50 -20.49
N LEU A 564 -21.54 140.59 -20.30
CA LEU A 564 -22.88 140.91 -19.81
C LEU A 564 -22.85 141.59 -18.43
N ASN A 565 -21.92 141.22 -17.55
CA ASN A 565 -21.74 141.89 -16.26
C ASN A 565 -21.20 143.32 -16.43
N LYS A 566 -20.30 143.59 -17.36
CA LYS A 566 -19.83 144.97 -17.64
C LYS A 566 -20.94 145.84 -18.23
N GLU A 567 -21.81 145.26 -19.05
CA GLU A 567 -23.02 145.91 -19.58
C GLU A 567 -24.06 146.15 -18.45
N LEU A 568 -24.21 145.23 -17.50
CA LEU A 568 -25.07 145.39 -16.32
C LEU A 568 -24.51 146.36 -15.27
N GLU A 569 -23.20 146.42 -15.07
CA GLU A 569 -22.52 147.41 -14.21
C GLU A 569 -22.73 148.84 -14.76
N GLN A 570 -22.70 148.99 -16.08
CA GLN A 570 -23.01 150.26 -16.74
C GLN A 570 -24.50 150.66 -16.55
N MET A 571 -25.44 149.73 -16.71
CA MET A 571 -26.88 149.98 -16.48
C MET A 571 -27.26 150.18 -14.99
N THR A 572 -26.48 149.61 -14.06
CA THR A 572 -26.73 149.78 -12.62
C THR A 572 -26.17 151.10 -12.08
N ALA A 573 -25.10 151.65 -12.66
CA ALA A 573 -24.59 152.98 -12.31
C ALA A 573 -25.65 154.09 -12.47
N GLU A 574 -26.49 154.01 -13.51
CA GLU A 574 -27.52 155.02 -13.79
C GLU A 574 -28.74 154.92 -12.86
N SER A 575 -29.11 153.70 -12.45
CA SER A 575 -30.31 153.44 -11.63
C SER A 575 -30.13 153.66 -10.12
N HIS A 576 -28.89 153.60 -9.61
CA HIS A 576 -28.63 153.85 -8.17
C HIS A 576 -28.92 155.29 -7.73
N SER A 577 -29.03 156.24 -8.67
CA SER A 577 -29.38 157.63 -8.41
C SER A 577 -30.84 157.86 -7.92
N SER A 578 -31.76 156.93 -8.23
CA SER A 578 -33.21 157.12 -8.03
C SER A 578 -33.83 156.24 -6.94
N LEU A 579 -33.15 155.17 -6.49
CA LEU A 579 -33.68 154.22 -5.50
C LEU A 579 -33.57 154.66 -4.02
N ALA A 580 -33.18 155.90 -3.74
CA ALA A 580 -33.18 156.46 -2.39
C ALA A 580 -34.60 156.66 -1.81
N GLY A 581 -35.62 156.86 -2.66
CA GLY A 581 -36.96 157.27 -2.24
C GLY A 581 -37.93 156.15 -1.79
N LEU A 582 -37.72 154.90 -2.20
CA LEU A 582 -38.75 153.83 -2.09
C LEU A 582 -38.52 152.80 -0.98
N LYS A 583 -37.66 153.08 0.01
CA LYS A 583 -37.49 152.24 1.22
C LYS A 583 -38.75 152.13 2.09
N SER A 584 -39.83 152.87 1.79
CA SER A 584 -41.10 152.84 2.51
C SER A 584 -41.97 151.60 2.25
N GLN A 585 -41.66 150.78 1.23
CA GLN A 585 -42.50 149.64 0.81
C GLN A 585 -42.12 148.28 1.46
N LEU A 586 -41.14 148.27 2.37
CA LEU A 586 -40.62 147.03 2.97
C LEU A 586 -41.61 146.31 3.90
N GLU A 587 -42.62 147.02 4.42
CA GLU A 587 -43.60 146.44 5.37
C GLU A 587 -44.61 145.49 4.71
N GLU A 588 -44.92 145.66 3.41
CA GLU A 588 -45.88 144.80 2.68
C GLU A 588 -45.38 143.36 2.48
N PHE A 589 -44.09 143.10 2.70
CA PHE A 589 -43.50 141.77 2.49
C PHE A 589 -43.85 140.78 3.62
N LYS A 590 -44.27 141.25 4.79
CA LYS A 590 -44.45 140.42 6.00
C LYS A 590 -45.72 139.56 6.02
N GLU A 591 -46.69 139.85 5.15
CA GLU A 591 -48.00 139.17 5.17
C GLU A 591 -48.05 137.88 4.32
N LYS A 592 -47.11 137.70 3.37
CA LYS A 592 -47.11 136.54 2.46
C LYS A 592 -46.73 135.22 3.15
N SER A 593 -45.76 135.24 4.07
CA SER A 593 -45.22 134.04 4.75
C SER A 593 -46.23 133.30 5.66
N ARG A 594 -47.42 133.86 5.91
CA ARG A 594 -48.45 133.21 6.73
C ARG A 594 -49.25 132.12 6.03
N LYS A 595 -49.16 132.00 4.69
CA LYS A 595 -49.95 131.02 3.91
C LYS A 595 -49.27 129.68 3.65
N GLU A 596 -47.94 129.63 3.68
CA GLU A 596 -47.17 128.39 3.40
C GLU A 596 -47.23 127.38 4.57
N ILE A 597 -47.51 127.86 5.78
CA ILE A 597 -47.63 127.05 7.00
C ILE A 597 -48.90 126.18 7.01
N THR A 598 -49.99 126.63 6.36
CA THR A 598 -51.28 125.91 6.42
C THR A 598 -51.35 124.67 5.53
N ASP A 599 -50.59 124.61 4.44
CA ASP A 599 -50.67 123.47 3.51
C ASP A 599 -49.72 122.32 3.87
N SER A 600 -48.55 122.63 4.45
CA SER A 600 -47.67 121.61 5.05
C SER A 600 -48.35 120.85 6.20
N GLN A 601 -49.26 121.48 6.94
CA GLN A 601 -50.02 120.85 8.03
C GLN A 601 -51.07 119.84 7.55
N LYS A 602 -51.53 119.90 6.29
CA LYS A 602 -52.44 118.88 5.72
C LYS A 602 -51.67 117.61 5.33
N GLN A 603 -50.56 117.79 4.62
CA GLN A 603 -49.75 116.70 4.08
C GLN A 603 -49.16 115.78 5.17
N ALA A 604 -49.00 116.28 6.40
CA ALA A 604 -48.62 115.49 7.56
C ALA A 604 -49.72 114.51 8.04
N LYS A 605 -51.01 114.84 7.88
CA LYS A 605 -52.13 114.00 8.35
C LYS A 605 -52.38 112.81 7.44
N GLU A 606 -52.23 112.98 6.14
CA GLU A 606 -52.40 111.93 5.13
C GLU A 606 -51.38 110.81 5.35
N ARG A 607 -50.10 111.18 5.56
CA ARG A 607 -49.02 110.23 5.92
C ARG A 607 -49.29 109.50 7.25
N GLY A 608 -49.96 110.12 8.21
CA GLY A 608 -50.38 109.46 9.46
C GLY A 608 -51.35 108.31 9.21
N ALA A 609 -52.40 108.55 8.42
CA ALA A 609 -53.39 107.53 8.06
C ALA A 609 -52.82 106.42 7.17
N GLU A 610 -51.75 106.69 6.41
CA GLU A 610 -50.99 105.66 5.69
C GLU A 610 -50.17 104.78 6.66
N VAL A 611 -49.51 105.38 7.66
CA VAL A 611 -48.77 104.63 8.70
C VAL A 611 -49.71 103.74 9.53
N GLU A 612 -50.90 104.20 9.90
CA GLU A 612 -51.90 103.37 10.62
C GLU A 612 -52.35 102.16 9.78
N LYS A 613 -52.57 102.33 8.47
CA LYS A 613 -52.88 101.21 7.55
C LYS A 613 -51.71 100.24 7.43
N MET A 614 -50.48 100.74 7.36
CA MET A 614 -49.28 99.91 7.35
C MET A 614 -49.13 99.13 8.67
N GLN A 615 -49.39 99.75 9.83
CA GLN A 615 -49.39 99.08 11.13
C GLN A 615 -50.43 97.95 11.20
N PHE A 616 -51.66 98.18 10.73
CA PHE A 616 -52.69 97.13 10.67
C PHE A 616 -52.30 95.99 9.72
N SER A 617 -51.67 96.31 8.58
CA SER A 617 -51.17 95.29 7.65
C SER A 617 -50.01 94.47 8.24
N VAL A 618 -49.11 95.11 9.00
CA VAL A 618 -48.00 94.46 9.71
C VAL A 618 -48.53 93.57 10.84
N GLY A 619 -49.53 94.03 11.61
CA GLY A 619 -50.19 93.21 12.64
C GLY A 619 -50.79 91.93 12.06
N ARG A 620 -51.58 92.06 10.98
CA ARG A 620 -52.15 90.88 10.28
C ARG A 620 -51.08 89.94 9.72
N LEU A 621 -49.92 90.47 9.28
CA LEU A 621 -48.78 89.65 8.86
C LEU A 621 -48.06 88.99 10.04
N GLN A 622 -48.02 89.62 11.21
CA GLN A 622 -47.49 89.03 12.45
C GLN A 622 -48.38 87.87 12.94
N ASP A 623 -49.70 88.05 12.93
CA ASP A 623 -50.67 87.00 13.26
C ASP A 623 -50.56 85.80 12.30
N GLU A 624 -50.46 86.06 10.99
CA GLU A 624 -50.28 84.99 9.99
C GLU A 624 -48.93 84.29 10.13
N VAL A 625 -47.84 85.02 10.44
CA VAL A 625 -46.54 84.43 10.76
C VAL A 625 -46.59 83.61 12.05
N ALA A 626 -47.36 84.01 13.06
CA ALA A 626 -47.57 83.22 14.27
C ALA A 626 -48.38 81.93 13.97
N ARG A 627 -49.45 82.03 13.18
CA ARG A 627 -50.26 80.90 12.73
C ARG A 627 -49.44 79.89 11.91
N LEU A 628 -48.60 80.37 11.00
CA LEU A 628 -47.71 79.53 10.19
C LEU A 628 -46.59 78.90 11.02
N LYS A 629 -46.09 79.58 12.06
CA LYS A 629 -45.14 78.99 13.02
C LYS A 629 -45.77 77.87 13.84
N GLN A 630 -46.99 78.06 14.36
CA GLN A 630 -47.69 77.00 15.09
C GLN A 630 -47.95 75.79 14.19
N ALA A 631 -48.52 76.01 12.99
CA ALA A 631 -48.75 74.93 12.03
C ALA A 631 -47.46 74.20 11.59
N LEU A 632 -46.32 74.90 11.55
CA LEU A 632 -45.01 74.27 11.31
C LEU A 632 -44.57 73.41 12.50
N GLN A 633 -44.76 73.88 13.74
CA GLN A 633 -44.43 73.14 14.96
C GLN A 633 -45.33 71.91 15.15
N ASP A 634 -46.64 72.04 14.94
CA ASP A 634 -47.59 70.93 14.99
C ASP A 634 -47.19 69.87 13.95
N SER A 635 -46.89 70.30 12.72
CA SER A 635 -46.43 69.42 11.64
C SER A 635 -45.02 68.85 11.89
N GLN A 636 -44.17 69.48 12.71
CA GLN A 636 -42.90 68.92 13.16
C GLN A 636 -43.14 67.80 14.18
N ALA A 637 -44.00 68.02 15.18
CA ALA A 637 -44.37 67.00 16.16
C ALA A 637 -45.08 65.79 15.50
N GLU A 638 -45.93 66.00 14.50
CA GLU A 638 -46.52 64.93 13.68
C GLU A 638 -45.44 64.09 12.95
N ARG A 639 -44.41 64.73 12.39
CA ARG A 639 -43.28 64.03 11.75
C ARG A 639 -42.45 63.25 12.77
N GLU A 640 -42.18 63.82 13.93
CA GLU A 640 -41.43 63.17 15.00
C GLU A 640 -42.18 61.94 15.54
N SER A 641 -43.50 62.04 15.75
CA SER A 641 -44.34 60.89 16.10
C SER A 641 -44.31 59.82 15.00
N ALA A 642 -44.48 60.20 13.73
CA ALA A 642 -44.46 59.25 12.61
C ALA A 642 -43.08 58.59 12.40
N LEU A 643 -41.99 59.26 12.78
CA LEU A 643 -40.65 58.67 12.80
C LEU A 643 -40.49 57.66 13.94
N LEU A 644 -40.97 57.97 15.15
CA LEU A 644 -40.98 57.03 16.28
C LEU A 644 -41.86 55.80 16.00
N ASP A 645 -43.06 55.98 15.43
CA ASP A 645 -43.93 54.87 15.02
C ASP A 645 -43.25 54.00 13.95
N LYS A 646 -42.55 54.62 12.98
CA LYS A 646 -41.75 53.92 11.98
C LYS A 646 -40.59 53.13 12.62
N GLU A 647 -39.89 53.69 13.59
CA GLU A 647 -38.80 53.01 14.31
C GLU A 647 -39.32 51.82 15.13
N VAL A 648 -40.45 51.95 15.83
CA VAL A 648 -41.10 50.85 16.55
C VAL A 648 -41.59 49.76 15.59
N LEU A 649 -42.14 50.13 14.43
CA LEU A 649 -42.52 49.17 13.40
C LEU A 649 -41.31 48.46 12.77
N LEU A 650 -40.19 49.16 12.55
CA LEU A 650 -38.94 48.57 12.07
C LEU A 650 -38.34 47.60 13.10
N GLN A 651 -38.31 47.96 14.38
CA GLN A 651 -37.89 47.06 15.46
C GLN A 651 -38.77 45.81 15.53
N ARG A 652 -40.10 45.97 15.41
CA ARG A 652 -41.03 44.84 15.42
C ARG A 652 -40.92 43.96 14.19
N LEU A 653 -40.70 44.55 13.01
CA LEU A 653 -40.43 43.80 11.78
C LEU A 653 -39.12 43.01 11.91
N HIS A 654 -38.06 43.63 12.43
CA HIS A 654 -36.78 42.96 12.65
C HIS A 654 -36.87 41.80 13.66
N ASN A 655 -37.63 41.96 14.74
CA ASN A 655 -37.89 40.87 15.68
C ASN A 655 -38.68 39.71 15.01
N LEU A 656 -39.63 40.02 14.12
CA LEU A 656 -40.35 39.01 13.33
C LEU A 656 -39.44 38.31 12.30
N GLU A 657 -38.50 39.03 11.68
CA GLU A 657 -37.46 38.43 10.82
C GLU A 657 -36.58 37.46 11.61
N GLN A 658 -36.12 37.85 12.81
CA GLN A 658 -35.35 36.98 13.71
C GLN A 658 -36.16 35.75 14.15
N GLU A 659 -37.46 35.91 14.43
CA GLU A 659 -38.37 34.79 14.72
C GLU A 659 -38.55 33.84 13.52
N VAL A 660 -38.70 34.37 12.30
CA VAL A 660 -38.84 33.56 11.08
C VAL A 660 -37.55 32.82 10.77
N GLU A 661 -36.41 33.49 10.86
CA GLU A 661 -35.09 32.93 10.58
C GLU A 661 -34.63 31.91 11.64
N SER A 662 -35.00 32.10 12.92
CA SER A 662 -34.79 31.07 13.96
C SER A 662 -35.72 29.86 13.78
N LYS A 663 -37.01 30.07 13.45
CA LYS A 663 -37.93 28.98 13.09
C LYS A 663 -37.41 28.20 11.87
N ARG A 664 -36.93 28.89 10.84
CA ARG A 664 -36.28 28.31 9.65
C ARG A 664 -35.05 27.47 9.99
N ARG A 665 -34.15 27.96 10.85
CA ARG A 665 -32.99 27.18 11.34
C ARG A 665 -33.43 25.90 12.05
N SER A 666 -34.42 25.98 12.94
CA SER A 666 -34.97 24.80 13.61
C SER A 666 -35.65 23.81 12.65
N GLN A 667 -36.24 24.30 11.56
CA GLN A 667 -36.83 23.47 10.50
C GLN A 667 -35.74 22.79 9.66
N ASP A 668 -34.70 23.53 9.26
CA ASP A 668 -33.52 23.00 8.58
C ASP A 668 -32.80 21.93 9.42
N GLU A 669 -32.69 22.14 10.73
CA GLU A 669 -32.15 21.16 11.67
C GLU A 669 -33.02 19.92 11.75
N ARG A 670 -34.34 20.05 11.85
CA ARG A 670 -35.27 18.90 11.80
C ARG A 670 -35.20 18.16 10.46
N LEU A 671 -35.06 18.86 9.34
CA LEU A 671 -34.90 18.27 8.01
C LEU A 671 -33.57 17.53 7.85
N ARG A 672 -32.47 18.05 8.43
CA ARG A 672 -31.19 17.34 8.53
C ARG A 672 -31.34 16.04 9.34
N HIS A 673 -31.93 16.12 10.54
CA HIS A 673 -32.15 14.95 11.39
C HIS A 673 -33.06 13.90 10.72
N ALA A 674 -34.12 14.33 10.04
CA ALA A 674 -34.99 13.44 9.25
C ALA A 674 -34.21 12.69 8.17
N LYS A 675 -33.40 13.40 7.37
CA LYS A 675 -32.53 12.76 6.36
C LYS A 675 -31.52 11.79 6.97
N THR A 676 -30.87 12.15 8.07
CA THR A 676 -29.95 11.23 8.77
C THR A 676 -30.67 9.99 9.33
N LEU A 677 -31.94 10.10 9.70
CA LEU A 677 -32.76 8.95 10.11
C LEU A 677 -33.23 8.11 8.91
N GLU A 678 -33.62 8.74 7.79
CA GLU A 678 -33.93 8.04 6.52
C GLU A 678 -32.70 7.29 5.97
N GLU A 679 -31.52 7.89 6.03
CA GLU A 679 -30.24 7.27 5.65
C GLU A 679 -29.88 6.10 6.57
N LYS A 680 -30.19 6.19 7.88
CA LYS A 680 -30.03 5.08 8.82
C LYS A 680 -31.05 3.97 8.59
N SER A 681 -32.30 4.31 8.27
CA SER A 681 -33.34 3.34 7.89
C SER A 681 -32.88 2.54 6.68
N LYS A 682 -32.45 3.21 5.61
CA LYS A 682 -31.96 2.56 4.37
C LYS A 682 -30.72 1.68 4.59
N ARG A 683 -29.83 2.03 5.52
CA ARG A 683 -28.70 1.17 5.91
C ARG A 683 -29.19 -0.09 6.63
N LEU A 684 -30.06 0.07 7.63
CA LEU A 684 -30.66 -1.05 8.36
C LEU A 684 -31.55 -1.94 7.47
N GLU A 685 -32.18 -1.38 6.44
CA GLU A 685 -32.91 -2.11 5.41
C GLU A 685 -31.97 -2.97 4.55
N VAL A 686 -30.83 -2.43 4.11
CA VAL A 686 -29.80 -3.19 3.39
C VAL A 686 -29.14 -4.25 4.28
N GLU A 687 -28.73 -3.91 5.50
CA GLU A 687 -28.18 -4.85 6.49
C GLU A 687 -29.15 -6.00 6.80
N LEU A 688 -30.47 -5.72 6.85
CA LEU A 688 -31.52 -6.73 7.03
C LEU A 688 -31.72 -7.63 5.80
N ASP A 689 -31.60 -7.09 4.58
CA ASP A 689 -31.70 -7.89 3.35
C ASP A 689 -30.42 -8.70 3.08
N GLU A 690 -29.25 -8.20 3.49
CA GLU A 690 -28.01 -8.98 3.54
C GLU A 690 -28.14 -10.16 4.53
N GLU A 691 -28.63 -9.93 5.77
CA GLU A 691 -28.84 -11.01 6.74
C GLU A 691 -30.01 -11.96 6.38
N ARG A 692 -30.96 -11.55 5.54
CA ARG A 692 -31.91 -12.49 4.91
C ARG A 692 -31.18 -13.41 3.93
N SER A 693 -30.30 -12.86 3.09
CA SER A 693 -29.49 -13.62 2.14
C SER A 693 -28.53 -14.61 2.84
N THR A 694 -27.88 -14.21 3.94
CA THR A 694 -27.02 -15.12 4.73
C THR A 694 -27.85 -16.29 5.29
N VAL A 695 -29.04 -16.02 5.84
CA VAL A 695 -29.94 -17.06 6.38
C VAL A 695 -30.49 -17.98 5.30
N GLU A 696 -30.82 -17.47 4.10
CA GLU A 696 -31.23 -18.28 2.96
C GLU A 696 -30.09 -19.21 2.48
N LEU A 697 -28.88 -18.68 2.30
CA LEU A 697 -27.69 -19.47 1.91
C LEU A 697 -27.30 -20.52 2.97
N LEU A 698 -27.44 -20.20 4.26
CA LEU A 698 -27.24 -21.15 5.35
C LEU A 698 -28.33 -22.24 5.35
N THR A 699 -29.58 -21.87 5.07
CA THR A 699 -30.71 -22.81 4.94
C THR A 699 -30.52 -23.77 3.77
N GLU A 700 -30.04 -23.28 2.62
CA GLU A 700 -29.63 -24.12 1.49
C GLU A 700 -28.45 -25.05 1.82
N ARG A 701 -27.43 -24.56 2.55
CA ARG A 701 -26.32 -25.42 2.99
C ARG A 701 -26.82 -26.53 3.92
N VAL A 702 -27.77 -26.22 4.82
CA VAL A 702 -28.39 -27.19 5.73
C VAL A 702 -29.27 -28.20 4.98
N SER A 703 -30.08 -27.78 3.99
CA SER A 703 -30.89 -28.71 3.20
C SER A 703 -30.02 -29.67 2.38
N ARG A 704 -29.02 -29.14 1.64
CA ARG A 704 -28.05 -29.97 0.89
C ARG A 704 -27.33 -30.98 1.79
N SER A 705 -26.95 -30.57 3.01
CA SER A 705 -26.32 -31.46 4.00
C SER A 705 -27.28 -32.55 4.51
N ARG A 706 -28.55 -32.20 4.79
CA ARG A 706 -29.57 -33.19 5.15
C ARG A 706 -29.80 -34.19 4.01
N ASP A 707 -29.93 -33.71 2.78
CA ASP A 707 -30.22 -34.55 1.62
C ASP A 707 -29.04 -35.49 1.31
N GLN A 708 -27.79 -35.05 1.52
CA GLN A 708 -26.60 -35.91 1.52
C GLN A 708 -26.63 -36.98 2.64
N ILE A 709 -27.06 -36.63 3.85
CA ILE A 709 -27.24 -37.59 4.95
C ILE A 709 -28.35 -38.60 4.64
N GLU A 710 -29.42 -38.19 3.96
CA GLU A 710 -30.50 -39.07 3.51
C GLU A 710 -30.05 -40.01 2.38
N GLN A 711 -29.24 -39.51 1.43
CA GLN A 711 -28.57 -40.35 0.42
C GLN A 711 -27.65 -41.40 1.07
N LEU A 712 -26.72 -41.00 1.95
CA LEU A 712 -25.81 -41.92 2.63
C LEU A 712 -26.54 -42.97 3.49
N ARG A 713 -27.72 -42.62 4.03
CA ARG A 713 -28.60 -43.59 4.73
C ARG A 713 -29.24 -44.59 3.76
N ALA A 714 -29.65 -44.15 2.57
CA ALA A 714 -30.18 -45.04 1.54
C ALA A 714 -29.09 -46.00 1.01
N GLU A 715 -27.89 -45.49 0.74
CA GLU A 715 -26.73 -46.30 0.34
C GLU A 715 -26.34 -47.32 1.43
N LEU A 716 -26.32 -46.92 2.71
CA LEU A 716 -26.08 -47.84 3.83
C LEU A 716 -27.18 -48.91 3.99
N LEU A 717 -28.43 -48.60 3.65
CA LEU A 717 -29.53 -49.58 3.63
C LEU A 717 -29.37 -50.57 2.46
N GLN A 718 -29.03 -50.07 1.28
CA GLN A 718 -28.76 -50.88 0.09
C GLN A 718 -27.58 -51.82 0.30
N GLU A 719 -26.49 -51.35 0.89
CA GLU A 719 -25.30 -52.17 1.20
C GLU A 719 -25.61 -53.23 2.26
N ARG A 720 -26.49 -52.93 3.22
CA ARG A 720 -26.99 -53.94 4.18
C ARG A 720 -27.83 -55.03 3.52
N SER A 721 -28.70 -54.70 2.55
CA SER A 721 -29.41 -55.73 1.76
C SER A 721 -28.47 -56.52 0.87
N SER A 722 -27.54 -55.86 0.15
CA SER A 722 -26.50 -56.49 -0.67
C SER A 722 -25.69 -57.51 0.13
N ARG A 723 -25.23 -57.13 1.33
CA ARG A 723 -24.54 -58.03 2.26
C ARG A 723 -25.43 -59.20 2.70
N GLN A 724 -26.71 -58.97 2.99
CA GLN A 724 -27.63 -60.04 3.39
C GLN A 724 -27.85 -61.04 2.25
N ASP A 725 -28.03 -60.58 1.02
CA ASP A 725 -28.17 -61.43 -0.16
C ASP A 725 -26.88 -62.24 -0.41
N LEU A 726 -25.71 -61.61 -0.31
CA LEU A 726 -24.40 -62.28 -0.38
C LEU A 726 -24.18 -63.30 0.74
N GLU A 727 -24.74 -63.08 1.94
CA GLU A 727 -24.67 -64.03 3.06
C GLU A 727 -25.61 -65.22 2.84
N CYS A 728 -26.78 -65.01 2.23
CA CYS A 728 -27.66 -66.08 1.73
C CYS A 728 -27.01 -66.88 0.60
N ASP A 729 -26.39 -66.23 -0.37
CA ASP A 729 -25.67 -66.88 -1.47
C ASP A 729 -24.44 -67.64 -0.97
N LYS A 730 -23.68 -67.10 -0.01
CA LYS A 730 -22.61 -67.83 0.68
C LYS A 730 -23.13 -69.12 1.32
N VAL A 731 -24.24 -69.07 2.06
CA VAL A 731 -24.83 -70.27 2.69
C VAL A 731 -25.31 -71.27 1.63
N SER A 732 -25.88 -70.79 0.52
CA SER A 732 -26.26 -71.63 -0.63
C SER A 732 -25.04 -72.31 -1.27
N LEU A 733 -23.98 -71.56 -1.54
CA LEU A 733 -22.72 -72.04 -2.10
C LEU A 733 -21.98 -72.98 -1.14
N GLU A 734 -22.00 -72.75 0.16
CA GLU A 734 -21.46 -73.68 1.17
C GLU A 734 -22.24 -75.01 1.19
N ARG A 735 -23.57 -74.97 1.04
CA ARG A 735 -24.40 -76.17 0.92
C ARG A 735 -24.05 -76.93 -0.36
N GLN A 736 -23.95 -76.23 -1.49
CA GLN A 736 -23.50 -76.82 -2.77
C GLN A 736 -22.07 -77.38 -2.67
N ASN A 737 -21.15 -76.71 -1.97
CA ASN A 737 -19.78 -77.20 -1.78
C ASN A 737 -19.73 -78.48 -0.94
N LYS A 738 -20.56 -78.59 0.11
CA LYS A 738 -20.69 -79.82 0.91
C LYS A 738 -21.26 -80.97 0.06
N GLU A 739 -22.26 -80.69 -0.78
CA GLU A 739 -22.84 -81.65 -1.72
C GLU A 739 -21.82 -82.10 -2.79
N LEU A 740 -21.10 -81.15 -3.40
CA LEU A 740 -20.05 -81.41 -4.39
C LEU A 740 -18.85 -82.15 -3.78
N LYS A 741 -18.43 -81.88 -2.54
CA LYS A 741 -17.37 -82.64 -1.87
C LYS A 741 -17.79 -84.08 -1.56
N SER A 742 -19.05 -84.30 -1.19
CA SER A 742 -19.62 -85.65 -1.04
C SER A 742 -19.65 -86.42 -2.38
N ARG A 743 -20.02 -85.73 -3.47
CA ARG A 743 -19.99 -86.28 -4.83
C ARG A 743 -18.56 -86.50 -5.36
N LEU A 744 -17.61 -85.64 -4.99
CA LEU A 744 -16.21 -85.76 -5.36
C LEU A 744 -15.59 -86.99 -4.70
N ALA A 745 -15.71 -87.12 -3.38
CA ALA A 745 -15.20 -88.26 -2.61
C ALA A 745 -15.83 -89.62 -3.01
N SER A 746 -17.00 -89.61 -3.65
CA SER A 746 -17.61 -90.81 -4.26
C SER A 746 -17.28 -91.02 -5.74
N SER A 747 -16.59 -90.06 -6.38
CA SER A 747 -16.14 -90.13 -7.78
C SER A 747 -14.63 -90.34 -7.95
N GLU A 748 -13.81 -89.97 -6.96
CA GLU A 748 -12.33 -90.06 -7.02
C GLU A 748 -11.76 -91.48 -7.12
N GLY A 749 -12.63 -92.51 -7.07
CA GLY A 749 -12.27 -93.89 -7.44
C GLY A 749 -12.04 -94.13 -8.94
N LEU A 750 -12.38 -93.18 -9.82
CA LEU A 750 -12.18 -93.29 -11.29
C LEU A 750 -11.62 -91.97 -11.88
N GLN A 751 -10.82 -92.07 -12.95
CA GLN A 751 -9.90 -91.00 -13.36
C GLN A 751 -10.44 -89.97 -14.39
N LYS A 752 -10.17 -88.67 -14.09
CA LYS A 752 -9.91 -87.52 -15.01
C LYS A 752 -11.03 -87.08 -15.98
N PRO A 753 -10.94 -85.84 -16.54
CA PRO A 753 -10.15 -84.65 -16.16
C PRO A 753 -11.04 -83.53 -15.56
N SER A 754 -10.47 -82.37 -15.19
CA SER A 754 -11.23 -81.25 -14.58
C SER A 754 -11.18 -79.94 -15.38
N SER A 755 -12.19 -79.08 -15.16
CA SER A 755 -12.44 -77.79 -15.83
C SER A 755 -11.37 -76.71 -15.62
N ASN A 756 -10.42 -76.94 -14.71
CA ASN A 756 -9.39 -75.95 -14.37
C ASN A 756 -8.45 -75.68 -15.54
N VAL A 757 -8.31 -76.63 -16.48
CA VAL A 757 -7.50 -76.48 -17.69
C VAL A 757 -8.01 -75.29 -18.52
N SER A 758 -9.30 -75.25 -18.85
CA SER A 758 -9.85 -74.18 -19.70
C SER A 758 -9.92 -72.80 -19.05
N GLN A 759 -9.94 -72.73 -17.71
CA GLN A 759 -9.74 -71.46 -17.00
C GLN A 759 -8.29 -70.97 -17.04
N LEU A 760 -7.31 -71.89 -17.06
CA LEU A 760 -5.90 -71.55 -17.23
C LEU A 760 -5.56 -71.24 -18.70
N GLU A 761 -6.21 -71.89 -19.66
CA GLU A 761 -6.12 -71.59 -21.10
C GLU A 761 -6.66 -70.19 -21.40
N ALA A 762 -7.89 -69.86 -20.97
CA ALA A 762 -8.46 -68.51 -21.15
C ALA A 762 -7.62 -67.42 -20.46
N ARG A 763 -7.05 -67.71 -19.29
CA ARG A 763 -6.17 -66.77 -18.58
C ARG A 763 -4.78 -66.65 -19.21
N LEU A 764 -4.30 -67.68 -19.92
CA LEU A 764 -3.11 -67.60 -20.77
C LEU A 764 -3.38 -66.74 -22.01
N GLU A 765 -4.55 -66.91 -22.65
CA GLU A 765 -4.97 -66.13 -23.81
C GLU A 765 -5.12 -64.63 -23.46
N GLU A 766 -5.81 -64.31 -22.35
CA GLU A 766 -5.85 -62.94 -21.80
C GLU A 766 -4.44 -62.34 -21.55
N LEU A 767 -3.51 -63.14 -21.01
CA LEU A 767 -2.15 -62.68 -20.72
C LEU A 767 -1.31 -62.53 -22.00
N GLN A 768 -1.57 -63.33 -23.04
CA GLN A 768 -0.95 -63.18 -24.35
C GLN A 768 -1.47 -61.93 -25.07
N ASP A 769 -2.77 -61.64 -25.03
CA ASP A 769 -3.34 -60.41 -25.60
C ASP A 769 -2.83 -59.15 -24.87
N LYS A 770 -2.76 -59.18 -23.54
CA LYS A 770 -2.17 -58.10 -22.74
C LYS A 770 -0.68 -57.91 -23.06
N LEU A 771 0.08 -59.01 -23.19
CA LEU A 771 1.49 -58.94 -23.61
C LEU A 771 1.64 -58.36 -25.02
N GLN A 772 0.80 -58.74 -25.98
CA GLN A 772 0.84 -58.17 -27.34
C GLN A 772 0.40 -56.70 -27.36
N ALA A 773 -0.50 -56.26 -26.48
CA ALA A 773 -0.84 -54.85 -26.32
C ALA A 773 0.36 -54.05 -25.79
N GLU A 774 0.98 -54.52 -24.70
CA GLU A 774 2.22 -53.95 -24.14
C GLU A 774 3.36 -53.91 -25.17
N GLU A 775 3.54 -54.95 -26.00
CA GLU A 775 4.54 -54.95 -27.07
C GLU A 775 4.24 -53.93 -28.17
N ARG A 776 2.96 -53.73 -28.53
CA ARG A 776 2.54 -52.67 -29.47
C ARG A 776 2.79 -51.29 -28.88
N GLU A 777 2.38 -51.04 -27.63
CA GLU A 777 2.59 -49.76 -26.96
C GLU A 777 4.08 -49.46 -26.75
N LYS A 778 4.87 -50.44 -26.31
CA LYS A 778 6.34 -50.38 -26.27
C LYS A 778 6.95 -50.04 -27.64
N SER A 779 6.42 -50.57 -28.74
CA SER A 779 6.90 -50.22 -30.09
C SER A 779 6.57 -48.76 -30.46
N VAL A 780 5.39 -48.26 -30.06
CA VAL A 780 4.98 -46.86 -30.25
C VAL A 780 5.83 -45.93 -29.39
N LEU A 781 6.07 -46.25 -28.13
CA LEU A 781 6.93 -45.51 -27.19
C LEU A 781 8.39 -45.49 -27.67
N LEU A 782 8.94 -46.61 -28.13
CA LEU A 782 10.27 -46.61 -28.78
C LEU A 782 10.30 -45.74 -30.04
N SER A 783 9.19 -45.62 -30.77
CA SER A 783 9.09 -44.72 -31.93
C SER A 783 9.00 -43.24 -31.54
N SER A 784 8.34 -42.89 -30.43
CA SER A 784 8.23 -41.51 -29.93
C SER A 784 9.51 -41.07 -29.25
N THR A 785 10.12 -41.90 -28.40
CA THR A 785 11.46 -41.66 -27.82
C THR A 785 12.49 -41.41 -28.92
N ARG A 786 12.54 -42.22 -29.98
CA ARG A 786 13.43 -41.97 -31.14
C ARG A 786 13.12 -40.69 -31.94
N LYS A 787 11.92 -40.12 -31.84
CA LYS A 787 11.59 -38.79 -32.40
C LYS A 787 12.07 -37.69 -31.45
N LEU A 788 11.84 -37.85 -30.14
CA LEU A 788 12.30 -36.92 -29.10
C LEU A 788 13.83 -36.84 -29.05
N GLU A 789 14.54 -37.97 -29.12
CA GLU A 789 16.01 -38.04 -29.23
C GLU A 789 16.56 -37.23 -30.41
N ARG A 790 15.87 -37.24 -31.57
CA ARG A 790 16.24 -36.42 -32.73
C ARG A 790 15.95 -34.95 -32.46
N LYS A 791 14.77 -34.62 -31.94
CA LYS A 791 14.39 -33.24 -31.61
C LYS A 791 15.32 -32.61 -30.56
N VAL A 792 15.77 -33.39 -29.57
CA VAL A 792 16.81 -32.97 -28.59
C VAL A 792 18.15 -32.72 -29.28
N LYS A 793 18.59 -33.59 -30.20
CA LYS A 793 19.84 -33.39 -30.96
C LYS A 793 19.76 -32.17 -31.88
N GLU A 794 18.64 -31.96 -32.56
CA GLU A 794 18.35 -30.75 -33.35
C GLU A 794 18.45 -29.49 -32.48
N LEU A 795 17.81 -29.49 -31.30
CA LEU A 795 17.85 -28.35 -30.37
C LEU A 795 19.25 -28.13 -29.77
N THR A 796 20.02 -29.20 -29.54
CA THR A 796 21.40 -29.09 -29.04
C THR A 796 22.29 -28.42 -30.09
N ILE A 797 22.18 -28.84 -31.36
CA ILE A 797 22.89 -28.21 -32.48
C ILE A 797 22.50 -26.73 -32.60
N GLN A 798 21.20 -26.40 -32.54
CA GLN A 798 20.73 -25.00 -32.58
C GLN A 798 21.28 -24.16 -31.42
N ILE A 799 21.33 -24.70 -30.21
CA ILE A 799 21.91 -24.02 -29.03
C ILE A 799 23.42 -23.79 -29.20
N ASP A 800 24.15 -24.75 -29.75
CA ASP A 800 25.60 -24.62 -29.97
C ASP A 800 25.93 -23.69 -31.15
N ASP A 801 25.11 -23.66 -32.21
CA ASP A 801 25.16 -22.66 -33.29
C ASP A 801 24.89 -21.23 -32.75
N GLU A 802 23.85 -21.06 -31.92
CA GLU A 802 23.56 -19.78 -31.25
C GLU A 802 24.69 -19.32 -30.33
N ARG A 803 25.29 -20.24 -29.56
CA ARG A 803 26.46 -19.96 -28.72
C ARG A 803 27.67 -19.52 -29.54
N GLN A 804 27.95 -20.18 -30.66
CA GLN A 804 29.04 -19.77 -31.55
C GLN A 804 28.78 -18.37 -32.11
N HIS A 805 27.58 -18.11 -32.61
CA HIS A 805 27.19 -16.79 -33.12
C HIS A 805 27.32 -15.68 -32.06
N VAL A 806 26.92 -15.93 -30.81
CA VAL A 806 27.13 -14.99 -29.69
C VAL A 806 28.61 -14.81 -29.36
N SER A 807 29.45 -15.85 -29.48
CA SER A 807 30.90 -15.74 -29.33
C SER A 807 31.53 -14.87 -30.44
N ASP A 808 31.13 -15.09 -31.70
CA ASP A 808 31.61 -14.34 -32.85
C ASP A 808 31.22 -12.85 -32.73
N GLN A 809 29.99 -12.55 -32.30
CA GLN A 809 29.55 -11.19 -32.01
C GLN A 809 30.36 -10.55 -30.87
N LYS A 810 30.60 -11.28 -29.78
CA LYS A 810 31.43 -10.83 -28.65
C LYS A 810 32.86 -10.53 -29.09
N ASP A 811 33.45 -11.35 -29.97
CA ASP A 811 34.81 -11.14 -30.46
C ASP A 811 34.88 -9.98 -31.48
N GLN A 812 33.87 -9.80 -32.34
CA GLN A 812 33.73 -8.59 -33.17
C GLN A 812 33.62 -7.31 -32.33
N LEU A 813 32.81 -7.32 -31.27
CA LEU A 813 32.71 -6.20 -30.34
C LEU A 813 34.03 -5.98 -29.58
N SER A 814 34.71 -7.05 -29.18
CA SER A 814 36.02 -6.97 -28.52
C SER A 814 37.11 -6.40 -29.44
N LEU A 815 37.04 -6.67 -30.76
CA LEU A 815 37.90 -6.05 -31.76
C LEU A 815 37.55 -4.57 -31.97
N LYS A 816 36.26 -4.21 -32.06
CA LYS A 816 35.82 -2.80 -32.12
C LYS A 816 36.28 -2.00 -30.90
N VAL A 817 36.15 -2.54 -29.68
CA VAL A 817 36.65 -1.91 -28.45
C VAL A 817 38.18 -1.76 -28.48
N LYS A 818 38.94 -2.75 -29.00
CA LYS A 818 40.40 -2.62 -29.16
C LYS A 818 40.80 -1.58 -30.22
N ALA A 819 40.00 -1.37 -31.25
CA ALA A 819 40.23 -0.33 -32.26
C ALA A 819 39.91 1.06 -31.70
N LEU A 820 38.76 1.23 -31.05
CA LEU A 820 38.36 2.49 -30.39
C LEU A 820 39.34 2.90 -29.29
N LYS A 821 39.90 1.94 -28.52
CA LYS A 821 40.95 2.25 -27.55
C LYS A 821 42.19 2.85 -28.22
N ARG A 822 42.69 2.24 -29.30
CA ARG A 822 43.83 2.82 -30.05
C ARG A 822 43.53 4.21 -30.59
N GLN A 823 42.32 4.49 -31.05
CA GLN A 823 41.93 5.84 -31.49
C GLN A 823 41.88 6.86 -30.34
N VAL A 824 41.63 6.42 -29.10
CA VAL A 824 41.79 7.26 -27.90
C VAL A 824 43.27 7.42 -27.56
N ASP A 825 44.04 6.33 -27.51
CA ASP A 825 45.48 6.34 -27.23
C ASP A 825 46.22 7.28 -28.23
N GLU A 826 45.95 7.17 -29.54
CA GLU A 826 46.49 8.00 -30.62
C GLU A 826 46.05 9.48 -30.50
N ALA A 827 44.84 9.76 -30.02
CA ALA A 827 44.36 11.12 -29.78
C ALA A 827 44.97 11.74 -28.52
N GLU A 828 45.20 10.96 -27.47
CA GLU A 828 45.91 11.38 -26.26
C GLU A 828 47.38 11.72 -26.58
N GLU A 829 48.06 10.92 -27.41
CA GLU A 829 49.43 11.21 -27.90
C GLU A 829 49.51 12.53 -28.70
N GLU A 830 48.55 12.81 -29.61
CA GLU A 830 48.53 14.09 -30.34
C GLU A 830 48.15 15.27 -29.41
N ILE A 831 47.32 15.06 -28.38
CA ILE A 831 47.07 16.08 -27.35
C ILE A 831 48.34 16.39 -26.55
N GLU A 832 49.09 15.39 -26.08
CA GLU A 832 50.37 15.63 -25.39
C GLU A 832 51.38 16.36 -26.28
N ARG A 833 51.43 16.00 -27.56
CA ARG A 833 52.27 16.66 -28.58
C ARG A 833 51.86 18.12 -28.81
N LEU A 834 50.57 18.41 -28.94
CA LEU A 834 50.04 19.77 -29.09
C LEU A 834 50.24 20.60 -27.81
N GLU A 835 50.09 20.00 -26.64
CA GLU A 835 50.47 20.65 -25.37
C GLU A 835 51.96 20.95 -25.30
N GLY A 836 52.82 20.02 -25.74
CA GLY A 836 54.27 20.23 -25.82
C GLY A 836 54.63 21.39 -26.75
N ALA A 837 54.00 21.46 -27.92
CA ALA A 837 54.14 22.57 -28.87
C ALA A 837 53.66 23.90 -28.27
N ARG A 838 52.48 23.93 -27.63
CA ARG A 838 51.94 25.10 -26.92
C ARG A 838 52.88 25.58 -25.80
N LYS A 839 53.38 24.65 -24.97
CA LYS A 839 54.32 24.93 -23.87
C LYS A 839 55.67 25.44 -24.41
N LYS A 840 56.07 25.09 -25.64
CA LYS A 840 57.25 25.65 -26.32
C LYS A 840 56.98 27.07 -26.84
N ALA A 841 55.92 27.25 -27.61
CA ALA A 841 55.53 28.55 -28.17
C ALA A 841 55.25 29.61 -27.07
N GLN A 842 54.71 29.19 -25.92
CA GLN A 842 54.53 30.08 -24.77
C GLN A 842 55.87 30.56 -24.19
N ARG A 843 56.87 29.68 -24.02
CA ARG A 843 58.21 30.08 -23.58
C ARG A 843 58.90 30.99 -24.59
N GLU A 844 58.76 30.70 -25.88
CA GLU A 844 59.30 31.55 -26.94
C GLU A 844 58.66 32.96 -26.90
N LEU A 845 57.36 33.05 -26.60
CA LEU A 845 56.67 34.33 -26.41
C LEU A 845 57.08 35.04 -25.12
N GLU A 846 57.31 34.31 -24.03
CA GLU A 846 57.88 34.84 -22.76
C GLU A 846 59.29 35.39 -22.98
N GLU A 847 60.16 34.65 -23.69
CA GLU A 847 61.51 35.09 -24.11
C GLU A 847 61.46 36.33 -25.02
N GLN A 848 60.56 36.38 -26.00
CA GLN A 848 60.36 37.60 -26.81
C GLN A 848 59.83 38.78 -25.97
N HIS A 849 59.02 38.52 -24.93
CA HIS A 849 58.54 39.57 -24.03
C HIS A 849 59.67 40.10 -23.13
N GLU A 850 60.54 39.24 -22.60
CA GLU A 850 61.75 39.66 -21.88
C GLU A 850 62.70 40.47 -22.78
N LEU A 851 62.93 40.03 -24.02
CA LEU A 851 63.73 40.78 -24.99
C LEU A 851 63.10 42.13 -25.34
N ASN A 852 61.77 42.21 -25.46
CA ASN A 852 61.05 43.46 -25.68
C ASN A 852 61.18 44.39 -24.47
N GLU A 853 61.07 43.89 -23.23
CA GLU A 853 61.34 44.69 -22.03
C GLU A 853 62.80 45.16 -21.95
N GLN A 854 63.78 44.32 -22.28
CA GLN A 854 65.18 44.71 -22.37
C GLN A 854 65.40 45.82 -23.41
N LEU A 855 64.78 45.72 -24.59
CA LEU A 855 64.81 46.73 -25.63
C LEU A 855 64.10 48.02 -25.21
N GLN A 856 62.93 47.95 -24.56
CA GLN A 856 62.25 49.12 -24.01
C GLN A 856 63.07 49.79 -22.90
N ASN A 857 63.78 49.02 -22.08
CA ASN A 857 64.69 49.58 -21.08
C ASN A 857 65.94 50.19 -21.72
N ARG A 858 66.41 49.66 -22.86
CA ARG A 858 67.43 50.27 -23.73
C ARG A 858 66.95 51.58 -24.35
N ILE A 859 65.70 51.64 -24.82
CA ILE A 859 65.06 52.85 -25.33
C ILE A 859 64.92 53.87 -24.20
N LYS A 860 64.35 53.51 -23.04
CA LYS A 860 64.21 54.39 -21.86
C LYS A 860 65.54 54.92 -21.29
N THR A 861 66.67 54.26 -21.59
CA THR A 861 68.01 54.76 -21.23
C THR A 861 68.60 55.65 -22.32
N LEU A 862 68.44 55.30 -23.59
CA LEU A 862 68.78 56.16 -24.74
C LEU A 862 67.95 57.45 -24.79
N GLU A 863 66.66 57.43 -24.44
CA GLU A 863 65.80 58.61 -24.28
C GLU A 863 66.33 59.53 -23.17
N LYS A 864 66.75 58.98 -22.03
CA LYS A 864 67.38 59.75 -20.95
C LYS A 864 68.73 60.32 -21.36
N GLU A 865 69.46 59.66 -22.26
CA GLU A 865 70.68 60.21 -22.86
C GLU A 865 70.40 61.27 -23.93
N ALA A 866 69.39 61.07 -24.77
CA ALA A 866 68.93 62.01 -25.77
C ALA A 866 68.40 63.29 -25.10
N TRP A 867 67.65 63.17 -24.01
CA TRP A 867 67.20 64.30 -23.19
C TRP A 867 68.39 65.04 -22.54
N ARG A 868 69.37 64.31 -21.99
CA ARG A 868 70.63 64.91 -21.48
C ARG A 868 71.49 65.56 -22.58
N LYS A 869 71.40 65.09 -23.82
CA LYS A 869 72.08 65.69 -25.00
C LYS A 869 71.32 66.92 -25.50
N ALA A 870 69.99 66.86 -25.60
CA ALA A 870 69.12 67.98 -25.95
C ALA A 870 69.26 69.14 -24.96
N ALA A 871 69.31 68.84 -23.66
CA ALA A 871 69.60 69.82 -22.60
C ALA A 871 71.03 70.42 -22.67
N ARG A 872 71.93 69.88 -23.50
CA ARG A 872 73.26 70.44 -23.78
C ARG A 872 73.29 71.18 -25.12
N SER A 873 72.69 70.65 -26.18
CA SER A 873 72.59 71.34 -27.47
C SER A 873 71.68 72.59 -27.41
N ALA A 874 70.77 72.68 -26.44
CA ALA A 874 70.04 73.91 -26.12
C ALA A 874 70.94 75.04 -25.52
N ALA A 875 72.20 74.75 -25.19
CA ALA A 875 73.20 75.74 -24.76
C ALA A 875 74.25 76.07 -25.86
N ASP A 876 74.32 75.26 -26.93
CA ASP A 876 75.28 75.39 -28.04
C ASP A 876 74.61 75.75 -29.39
N SER A 877 73.31 76.11 -29.39
CA SER A 877 72.59 76.54 -30.60
C SER A 877 72.93 77.98 -30.99
N SER A 878 74.21 78.24 -31.26
CA SER A 878 74.76 79.48 -31.79
C SER A 878 75.78 79.14 -32.87
N LEU A 879 75.61 79.74 -34.06
CA LEU A 879 76.37 79.55 -35.31
C LEU A 879 75.91 78.39 -36.22
N GLN A 880 75.16 78.79 -37.27
CA GLN A 880 75.24 78.36 -38.67
C GLN A 880 74.93 76.87 -39.00
N ASP A 881 73.92 76.58 -39.84
CA ASP A 881 73.89 76.74 -41.31
C ASP A 881 75.03 75.99 -42.03
N GLU A 882 74.71 74.93 -42.79
CA GLU A 882 74.62 75.05 -44.25
C GLU A 882 73.96 73.84 -44.97
N GLN A 883 73.09 74.18 -45.93
CA GLN A 883 72.86 73.54 -47.25
C GLN A 883 72.17 72.16 -47.41
N LEU A 884 71.70 71.94 -48.65
CA LEU A 884 70.80 70.89 -49.16
C LEU A 884 71.40 70.20 -50.40
N SER A 885 71.21 68.89 -50.57
CA SER A 885 71.10 68.13 -51.85
C SER A 885 70.91 66.65 -51.46
N SER A 886 69.90 65.88 -51.86
CA SER A 886 69.27 65.63 -53.17
C SER A 886 70.03 64.63 -54.05
N ASP A 887 69.26 63.61 -54.46
CA ASP A 887 69.43 62.59 -55.51
C ASP A 887 70.16 61.24 -55.27
N GLU A 888 69.67 60.22 -56.02
CA GLU A 888 70.18 58.85 -56.25
C GLU A 888 70.31 57.86 -55.05
N ASP A 889 70.03 56.54 -55.14
CA ASP A 889 69.18 55.76 -56.08
C ASP A 889 68.90 54.32 -55.52
N PHE A 890 67.84 53.63 -55.98
CA PHE A 890 67.50 52.18 -55.81
C PHE A 890 67.43 51.57 -54.36
N ASP A 891 66.75 50.44 -54.07
CA ASP A 891 66.20 49.35 -54.91
C ASP A 891 64.85 48.78 -54.39
N SER A 892 64.08 48.18 -55.31
CA SER A 892 62.91 47.28 -55.23
C SER A 892 62.44 46.81 -53.82
N ALA A 893 61.34 47.33 -53.26
CA ALA A 893 59.92 47.09 -53.60
C ALA A 893 59.25 45.87 -52.92
N TYR A 894 58.39 46.16 -51.93
CA TYR A 894 57.38 45.23 -51.40
C TYR A 894 56.00 45.89 -51.51
N GLY A 895 55.12 45.35 -52.37
CA GLY A 895 53.79 45.88 -52.64
C GLY A 895 52.69 44.91 -52.18
N PRO A 896 51.68 45.36 -51.39
CA PRO A 896 50.66 44.47 -50.81
C PRO A 896 49.36 44.37 -51.64
N SER A 897 48.49 43.46 -51.20
CA SER A 897 47.03 43.45 -51.36
C SER A 897 46.43 43.35 -52.78
N SER A 898 45.94 42.15 -53.11
CA SER A 898 44.54 41.93 -53.51
C SER A 898 44.20 40.43 -53.42
N ILE A 899 43.15 40.07 -52.66
CA ILE A 899 42.64 38.69 -52.57
C ILE A 899 41.24 38.66 -53.17
N ALA A 900 41.08 37.99 -54.31
CA ALA A 900 39.78 37.61 -54.86
C ALA A 900 39.90 36.44 -55.84
N SER A 901 38.85 35.61 -55.87
CA SER A 901 38.40 34.78 -57.00
C SER A 901 39.16 33.49 -57.41
N LEU A 902 38.44 32.38 -57.19
CA LEU A 902 38.06 31.35 -58.18
C LEU A 902 38.98 30.14 -58.51
N LEU A 903 38.43 28.95 -58.16
CA LEU A 903 38.43 27.67 -58.93
C LEU A 903 39.77 26.89 -59.05
N ASN A 904 39.80 25.55 -59.25
CA ASN A 904 38.70 24.58 -59.41
C ASN A 904 39.01 23.16 -58.87
N GLU A 905 37.95 22.35 -58.71
CA GLU A 905 37.82 20.87 -58.84
C GLU A 905 39.04 19.92 -58.65
N ALA A 906 38.85 18.82 -57.90
CA ALA A 906 38.62 17.48 -58.52
C ALA A 906 38.40 16.29 -57.54
N ASN A 907 37.22 15.65 -57.67
CA ASN A 907 36.98 14.19 -57.72
C ASN A 907 37.21 13.23 -56.52
N LEU A 908 36.45 12.12 -56.62
CA LEU A 908 36.46 10.86 -55.87
C LEU A 908 36.03 10.92 -54.39
N GLN A 909 35.32 9.94 -53.82
CA GLN A 909 34.22 9.06 -54.24
C GLN A 909 33.96 8.12 -53.05
N THR A 910 32.69 8.02 -52.64
CA THR A 910 32.04 6.86 -52.02
C THR A 910 32.88 5.61 -51.65
N SER A 911 32.79 5.20 -50.38
CA SER A 911 32.45 3.79 -50.05
C SER A 911 31.86 3.67 -48.64
N SER A 912 30.79 2.87 -48.52
CA SER A 912 30.26 2.36 -47.25
C SER A 912 31.10 1.17 -46.77
N CYS A 913 31.39 1.09 -45.46
CA CYS A 913 31.57 -0.16 -44.72
C CYS A 913 31.43 0.06 -43.21
#